data_AF-A0A6L8FC14-F1
#
_entry.id   AF-A0A6L8FC14-F1
#
_cell.length_a   1.000
_cell.length_b   1.000
_cell.length_c   1.000
_cell.angle_alpha   90.00
_cell.angle_beta   90.00
_cell.angle_gamma   90.00
#
_symmetry.space_group_name_H-M   'P 1'
#
loop_
_entity.id
_entity.type
_entity.pdbx_description
1 polymer ?
#
loop_
_entity_poly.entity_id
_entity_poly.type
_entity_poly.pdbx_seq_one_letter_code
_entity_poly.pdbx_strand_id
1 'polypeptide(L)'
;MIPAFITKIHLTEALRRIVRDGIPPQRRSRKYCLVANGNHFPPKQAISIAHAVATGEFLSPHRFSGGVESNDFLRRRGFDVVKCGCGGGVEHSSVTSAVGPSLRRYPAMGRTAGQQGVALPRDQSLGTEEPTIGSVRHSERCRECKTRVRQLLRRIYGTCLPNYRFDWGTGFSAYEGTPMGPVLRAVAAVLDAHRGFAVDNFVRADTLAPCDFWVPDPGFIVEFDESQHFTAPRKLALRAYASQAPLGFSAERWVALCEQHDAKDNHPPFRDEQRAWYDTLRDLVPSIKGFQPTVRLYARDCAWCSLDPDNHLDRKRFSDLMGGPSISTTRGATTARRKAPGKTSTLNAAMVFPTVSSKSSNGVPPGGSGAQQPVVPAAPSFAGEAIDFVLFPEGYIRVSDVSRITSLKQLASDLGAPLLVGAIDDIDATGRDWQVLLRFESDGSDPFRVYVKHSTAGAVAFELHDWDSHDRLPIFELGGVGAGATICHDHYLGLLPRFLAARGARLWVNPSFDNVTDIKWSSVLRLRAVENRFFALCTLHCCANGRRTHPFGFAPDGGELSARQPGADAAWPLSECSEAGNIYMIELDMDLASKPLDWSKIPPAEPKRPGGDITLRKTVRIKLKDGRPAVLGRTGWKSMKADKSRLCVETKYGPIHVGVVSGERILDAADCFHVLDSAKRIGAAPIIWNHWERLPADSARLATLMMGRSIECCAPVVISARESDRVCELVELSGNYKIPVRRILEPPYEAVVDVRYARGLDHAFQIVTKHLPRNMGARALDRYRSLARSESSTQQHRSPTD
;
A
#
# COMPACT_ATOMS: atom_id res chain seq x y z
N MET A 1 25.46 -16.00 27.54
CA MET A 1 25.98 -16.57 26.28
C MET A 1 25.24 -15.95 25.11
N ILE A 2 25.93 -15.59 24.02
CA ILE A 2 25.28 -15.05 22.81
C ILE A 2 24.49 -16.15 22.08
N PRO A 3 23.20 -15.97 21.76
CA PRO A 3 22.39 -16.99 21.09
C PRO A 3 22.89 -17.33 19.67
N ALA A 4 22.95 -18.63 19.36
CA ALA A 4 23.52 -19.11 18.11
C ALA A 4 22.71 -18.71 16.85
N PHE A 5 21.39 -18.49 16.99
CA PHE A 5 20.48 -18.12 15.90
C PHE A 5 20.74 -16.72 15.32
N ILE A 6 21.49 -15.85 16.00
CA ILE A 6 21.89 -14.56 15.45
C ILE A 6 22.82 -14.85 14.25
N THR A 7 22.39 -14.47 13.04
CA THR A 7 23.09 -14.78 11.78
C THR A 7 23.99 -13.61 11.33
N LYS A 8 24.76 -13.81 10.25
CA LYS A 8 25.46 -12.70 9.58
C LYS A 8 24.49 -11.61 9.12
N ILE A 9 23.30 -11.98 8.63
CA ILE A 9 22.27 -11.05 8.16
C ILE A 9 21.78 -10.15 9.31
N HIS A 10 21.48 -10.74 10.48
CA HIS A 10 21.03 -9.97 11.66
C HIS A 10 22.12 -8.99 12.14
N LEU A 11 23.39 -9.39 12.07
CA LEU A 11 24.53 -8.51 12.39
C LEU A 11 24.69 -7.39 11.35
N THR A 12 24.58 -7.66 10.05
CA THR A 12 24.65 -6.61 9.02
C THR A 12 23.53 -5.59 9.19
N GLU A 13 22.30 -6.03 9.49
CA GLU A 13 21.18 -5.12 9.75
C GLU A 13 21.37 -4.31 11.03
N ALA A 14 21.91 -4.94 12.09
CA ALA A 14 22.30 -4.24 13.30
C ALA A 14 23.35 -3.14 13.06
N LEU A 15 24.28 -3.37 12.13
CA LEU A 15 25.25 -2.36 11.73
C LEU A 15 24.60 -1.19 10.97
N ARG A 16 23.65 -1.44 10.06
CA ARG A 16 22.87 -0.38 9.40
C ARG A 16 22.13 0.48 10.42
N ARG A 17 21.50 -0.17 11.40
CA ARG A 17 20.84 0.53 12.51
C ARG A 17 21.81 1.35 13.35
N ILE A 18 23.05 0.90 13.58
CA ILE A 18 24.08 1.69 14.28
C ILE A 18 24.56 2.90 13.44
N VAL A 19 24.65 2.76 12.11
CA VAL A 19 24.99 3.90 11.22
C VAL A 19 23.87 4.94 11.25
N ARG A 20 22.60 4.52 11.22
CA ARG A 20 21.43 5.41 11.20
C ARG A 20 21.12 6.04 12.57
N ASP A 21 21.06 5.24 13.63
CA ASP A 21 20.66 5.67 14.97
C ASP A 21 21.85 6.26 15.77
N GLY A 22 23.09 6.11 15.27
CA GLY A 22 24.32 6.47 15.95
C GLY A 22 24.73 5.52 17.08
N ILE A 23 25.88 5.81 17.70
CA ILE A 23 26.41 5.05 18.84
C ILE A 23 26.28 5.90 20.11
N PRO A 24 25.42 5.53 21.07
CA PRO A 24 25.35 6.21 22.37
C PRO A 24 26.75 6.27 23.02
N PRO A 25 27.20 7.40 23.60
CA PRO A 25 28.55 7.56 24.13
C PRO A 25 29.00 6.42 25.08
N GLN A 26 28.09 5.98 25.95
CA GLN A 26 28.28 4.88 26.91
C GLN A 26 28.37 3.48 26.27
N ARG A 27 28.05 3.34 24.98
CA ARG A 27 28.13 2.10 24.19
C ARG A 27 29.31 2.09 23.19
N ARG A 28 30.11 3.16 23.13
CA ARG A 28 31.32 3.24 22.29
C ARG A 28 32.33 2.13 22.58
N SER A 29 33.12 1.77 21.57
CA SER A 29 34.17 0.76 21.67
C SER A 29 35.26 1.19 22.66
N ARG A 30 35.61 0.33 23.62
CA ARG A 30 36.70 0.61 24.59
C ARG A 30 37.97 -0.20 24.35
N LYS A 31 37.86 -1.43 23.80
CA LYS A 31 38.99 -2.36 23.63
C LYS A 31 39.06 -3.00 22.23
N TYR A 32 37.91 -3.20 21.58
CA TYR A 32 37.81 -3.80 20.25
C TYR A 32 36.74 -3.12 19.42
N CYS A 33 36.99 -3.00 18.11
CA CYS A 33 36.02 -2.56 17.10
C CYS A 33 35.72 -3.72 16.16
N LEU A 34 34.42 -3.90 15.87
CA LEU A 34 33.92 -4.68 14.75
C LEU A 34 34.10 -3.85 13.48
N VAL A 35 34.78 -4.38 12.46
CA VAL A 35 35.04 -3.68 11.20
C VAL A 35 34.06 -4.16 10.14
N ALA A 36 33.39 -3.24 9.45
CA ALA A 36 32.56 -3.54 8.29
C ALA A 36 32.48 -2.32 7.36
N ASN A 37 32.67 -2.53 6.05
CA ASN A 37 32.61 -1.48 5.03
C ASN A 37 33.47 -0.25 5.36
N GLY A 38 34.70 -0.47 5.86
CA GLY A 38 35.63 0.59 6.30
C GLY A 38 35.31 1.20 7.67
N ASN A 39 34.12 0.96 8.24
CA ASN A 39 33.66 1.59 9.47
C ASN A 39 33.89 0.73 10.72
N HIS A 40 34.07 1.39 11.86
CA HIS A 40 34.35 0.78 13.16
C HIS A 40 33.15 0.85 14.11
N PHE A 41 32.71 -0.31 14.62
CA PHE A 41 31.49 -0.44 15.42
C PHE A 41 31.75 -1.13 16.78
N PRO A 42 30.94 -0.89 17.82
CA PRO A 42 31.08 -1.57 19.11
C PRO A 42 30.56 -3.01 19.04
N PRO A 43 31.40 -4.04 19.27
CA PRO A 43 31.02 -5.45 19.14
C PRO A 43 29.75 -5.84 19.90
N LYS A 44 29.63 -5.41 21.18
CA LYS A 44 28.46 -5.74 22.01
C LYS A 44 27.19 -5.04 21.54
N GLN A 45 27.29 -3.81 21.03
CA GLN A 45 26.14 -3.06 20.54
C GLN A 45 25.57 -3.72 19.28
N ALA A 46 26.45 -4.13 18.35
CA ALA A 46 26.07 -4.87 17.15
C ALA A 46 25.37 -6.21 17.49
N ILE A 47 25.91 -6.98 18.44
CA ILE A 47 25.29 -8.25 18.88
C ILE A 47 23.92 -8.02 19.53
N SER A 48 23.79 -7.01 20.41
CA SER A 48 22.53 -6.72 21.10
C SER A 48 21.41 -6.25 20.17
N ILE A 49 21.75 -5.40 19.19
CA ILE A 49 20.81 -4.98 18.16
C ILE A 49 20.51 -6.15 17.21
N ALA A 50 21.48 -7.01 16.88
CA ALA A 50 21.24 -8.18 16.03
C ALA A 50 20.29 -9.20 16.66
N HIS A 51 20.22 -9.27 18.00
CA HIS A 51 19.16 -9.99 18.68
C HIS A 51 17.80 -9.31 18.51
N ALA A 52 17.73 -7.98 18.67
CA ALA A 52 16.49 -7.23 18.46
C ALA A 52 15.96 -7.35 17.02
N VAL A 53 16.84 -7.39 16.02
CA VAL A 53 16.50 -7.69 14.62
C VAL A 53 15.96 -9.12 14.46
N ALA A 54 16.50 -10.08 15.22
CA ALA A 54 16.16 -11.49 15.11
C ALA A 54 14.87 -11.90 15.87
N THR A 55 14.52 -11.21 16.95
CA THR A 55 13.43 -11.62 17.86
C THR A 55 12.45 -10.50 18.26
N GLY A 56 12.71 -9.26 17.86
CA GLY A 56 12.00 -8.08 18.37
C GLY A 56 12.46 -7.61 19.77
N GLU A 57 13.25 -8.41 20.49
CA GLU A 57 13.69 -8.11 21.86
C GLU A 57 15.17 -7.72 21.93
N PHE A 58 15.51 -6.67 22.69
CA PHE A 58 16.89 -6.24 22.86
C PHE A 58 17.66 -7.15 23.84
N LEU A 59 18.68 -7.86 23.35
CA LEU A 59 19.53 -8.67 24.23
C LEU A 59 20.40 -7.75 25.10
N SER A 60 20.05 -7.68 26.39
CA SER A 60 20.84 -6.93 27.38
C SER A 60 22.34 -7.26 27.27
N PRO A 61 23.21 -6.26 27.05
CA PRO A 61 24.67 -6.44 26.98
C PRO A 61 25.30 -7.01 28.25
N HIS A 62 24.55 -7.22 29.33
CA HIS A 62 25.01 -7.86 30.56
C HIS A 62 24.85 -9.40 30.51
N ARG A 63 24.05 -9.95 29.57
CA ARG A 63 23.82 -11.40 29.39
C ARG A 63 24.95 -12.13 28.63
N PHE A 64 25.96 -11.41 28.17
CA PHE A 64 27.14 -11.94 27.50
C PHE A 64 28.36 -11.05 27.75
N SER A 65 29.56 -11.62 27.73
CA SER A 65 30.81 -10.92 27.99
C SER A 65 31.33 -10.15 26.77
N GLY A 66 32.06 -9.06 27.02
CA GLY A 66 32.81 -8.33 25.99
C GLY A 66 34.23 -8.88 25.86
N GLY A 67 34.89 -8.64 24.72
CA GLY A 67 36.17 -9.28 24.43
C GLY A 67 35.94 -10.64 23.78
N VAL A 68 36.63 -11.69 24.25
CA VAL A 68 36.73 -13.01 23.60
C VAL A 68 35.37 -13.55 23.10
N GLU A 69 34.36 -13.67 23.97
CA GLU A 69 33.04 -14.21 23.59
C GLU A 69 32.39 -13.43 22.43
N SER A 70 32.35 -12.09 22.53
CA SER A 70 31.78 -11.22 21.49
C SER A 70 32.61 -11.26 20.20
N ASN A 71 33.94 -11.19 20.33
CA ASN A 71 34.84 -11.10 19.19
C ASN A 71 34.82 -12.40 18.37
N ASP A 72 34.86 -13.55 19.04
CA ASP A 72 34.89 -14.86 18.37
C ASP A 72 33.51 -15.28 17.87
N PHE A 73 32.44 -14.76 18.47
CA PHE A 73 31.09 -14.87 17.90
C PHE A 73 30.98 -14.16 16.55
N LEU A 74 31.51 -12.93 16.46
CA LEU A 74 31.51 -12.09 15.26
C LEU A 74 32.43 -12.63 14.17
N ARG A 75 33.67 -13.05 14.52
CA ARG A 75 34.63 -13.67 13.59
C ARG A 75 34.08 -14.94 12.95
N ARG A 76 33.43 -15.81 13.73
CA ARG A 76 32.73 -17.00 13.22
C ARG A 76 31.56 -16.69 12.28
N ARG A 77 31.13 -15.44 12.18
CA ARG A 77 30.12 -14.94 11.24
C ARG A 77 30.71 -14.10 10.10
N GLY A 78 32.04 -14.15 9.94
CA GLY A 78 32.76 -13.53 8.81
C GLY A 78 32.79 -12.01 8.89
N PHE A 79 33.06 -11.47 10.09
CA PHE A 79 33.41 -10.07 10.30
C PHE A 79 34.76 -9.96 11.01
N ASP A 80 35.51 -8.90 10.68
CA ASP A 80 36.79 -8.62 11.33
C ASP A 80 36.60 -7.87 12.65
N VAL A 81 37.46 -8.17 13.62
CA VAL A 81 37.44 -7.52 14.94
C VAL A 81 38.86 -7.17 15.37
N VAL A 82 39.15 -5.86 15.35
CA VAL A 82 40.46 -5.24 15.60
C VAL A 82 40.53 -4.61 17.00
N LYS A 83 41.73 -4.34 17.52
CA LYS A 83 41.87 -3.53 18.75
C LYS A 83 41.38 -2.10 18.49
N CYS A 84 40.66 -1.53 19.45
CA CYS A 84 40.05 -0.21 19.32
C CYS A 84 41.04 0.92 19.64
N GLY A 85 41.34 1.77 18.65
CA GLY A 85 41.97 3.09 18.87
C GLY A 85 41.03 4.30 18.71
N CYS A 86 39.87 4.13 18.03
CA CYS A 86 39.02 5.22 17.56
C CYS A 86 37.71 5.44 18.35
N GLY A 87 37.49 4.70 19.44
CA GLY A 87 36.20 4.71 20.17
C GLY A 87 35.02 4.06 19.42
N GLY A 88 35.23 3.51 18.22
CA GLY A 88 34.16 3.05 17.34
C GLY A 88 33.47 4.19 16.59
N GLY A 89 34.24 5.19 16.14
CA GLY A 89 33.73 6.19 15.21
C GLY A 89 33.50 5.62 13.81
N VAL A 90 32.43 6.07 13.15
CA VAL A 90 32.22 5.97 11.70
C VAL A 90 33.07 7.09 11.09
N GLU A 91 34.28 6.76 10.62
CA GLU A 91 35.18 7.75 10.00
C GLU A 91 34.79 7.93 8.53
N HIS A 92 34.27 9.13 8.20
CA HIS A 92 34.15 9.57 6.82
C HIS A 92 35.55 9.92 6.27
N SER A 93 36.25 8.92 5.74
CA SER A 93 37.58 9.14 5.13
C SER A 93 37.47 9.83 3.77
N SER A 94 38.04 11.02 3.70
CA SER A 94 38.37 11.71 2.45
C SER A 94 39.42 10.90 1.67
N VAL A 95 39.31 10.93 0.33
CA VAL A 95 40.17 10.15 -0.55
C VAL A 95 41.57 10.76 -0.65
N THR A 96 42.59 10.01 -0.22
CA THR A 96 43.96 10.09 -0.76
C THR A 96 44.59 8.69 -0.86
N SER A 97 45.52 8.54 -1.80
CA SER A 97 46.03 7.27 -2.34
C SER A 97 47.15 6.59 -1.55
N ALA A 98 47.20 5.24 -1.53
CA ALA A 98 48.34 4.43 -2.05
C ALA A 98 48.26 2.91 -1.73
N VAL A 99 48.49 2.07 -2.76
CA VAL A 99 49.21 0.77 -2.86
C VAL A 99 49.16 -0.30 -1.73
N GLY A 100 48.92 -1.58 -2.09
CA GLY A 100 48.91 -2.78 -1.20
C GLY A 100 50.30 -3.44 -0.96
N PRO A 101 50.47 -4.80 -0.88
CA PRO A 101 49.49 -5.91 -0.95
C PRO A 101 49.71 -7.13 0.03
N SER A 102 48.71 -8.03 0.12
CA SER A 102 48.80 -9.45 0.60
C SER A 102 49.10 -9.69 2.11
N LEU A 103 48.99 -10.88 2.75
CA LEU A 103 48.98 -12.30 2.33
C LEU A 103 48.16 -13.20 3.32
N ARG A 104 48.11 -14.53 3.11
CA ARG A 104 47.23 -15.53 3.77
C ARG A 104 47.84 -16.19 5.04
N ARG A 105 47.01 -16.64 6.00
CA ARG A 105 46.85 -18.05 6.52
C ARG A 105 46.32 -18.17 7.97
N TYR A 106 45.43 -19.15 8.21
CA TYR A 106 45.12 -19.79 9.50
C TYR A 106 46.10 -20.97 9.74
N PRO A 107 46.42 -21.41 10.99
CA PRO A 107 45.55 -22.26 11.86
C PRO A 107 45.66 -21.89 13.38
N ALA A 108 45.27 -22.63 14.44
CA ALA A 108 44.69 -23.99 14.61
C ALA A 108 43.83 -24.17 15.92
N MET A 109 43.67 -25.46 16.31
CA MET A 109 43.10 -26.14 17.51
C MET A 109 43.67 -25.70 18.89
N GLY A 110 43.17 -26.14 20.08
CA GLY A 110 42.16 -27.15 20.45
C GLY A 110 41.54 -26.87 21.86
N ARG A 111 40.43 -27.52 22.27
CA ARG A 111 40.35 -28.71 23.19
C ARG A 111 41.07 -28.51 24.55
N THR A 112 40.51 -28.76 25.74
CA THR A 112 39.38 -29.63 26.19
C THR A 112 38.83 -29.11 27.57
N ALA A 113 37.53 -29.24 27.89
CA ALA A 113 36.93 -30.19 28.87
C ALA A 113 37.66 -30.37 30.23
N GLY A 114 36.99 -30.36 31.40
CA GLY A 114 35.57 -30.13 31.73
C GLY A 114 35.23 -30.54 33.18
N GLN A 115 33.94 -30.41 33.59
CA GLN A 115 33.33 -30.95 34.84
C GLN A 115 33.83 -30.35 36.19
N GLN A 116 33.08 -30.28 37.30
CA GLN A 116 31.76 -30.81 37.72
C GLN A 116 31.23 -30.03 38.97
N GLY A 117 29.90 -29.94 39.19
CA GLY A 117 29.25 -29.63 40.50
C GLY A 117 29.49 -28.23 41.15
N VAL A 118 28.71 -27.71 42.11
CA VAL A 118 27.57 -28.19 42.94
C VAL A 118 26.64 -26.99 43.26
N ALA A 119 25.38 -27.22 43.67
CA ALA A 119 24.38 -26.17 43.93
C ALA A 119 24.26 -25.72 45.41
N LEU A 120 24.06 -24.41 45.59
CA LEU A 120 23.21 -23.64 46.54
C LEU A 120 22.71 -24.31 47.85
N PRO A 121 22.68 -23.55 48.98
CA PRO A 121 21.42 -22.83 49.31
C PRO A 121 21.55 -21.47 50.09
N ARG A 122 20.47 -20.66 50.01
CA ARG A 122 19.74 -19.84 51.04
C ARG A 122 20.50 -19.16 52.20
N ASP A 123 20.09 -18.06 52.82
CA ASP A 123 19.09 -16.97 52.62
C ASP A 123 19.28 -15.97 53.82
N GLN A 124 18.88 -14.68 53.70
CA GLN A 124 18.48 -13.69 54.75
C GLN A 124 18.90 -12.22 54.48
N SER A 125 17.88 -11.34 54.42
CA SER A 125 17.69 -9.98 55.00
C SER A 125 18.84 -9.30 55.80
N LEU A 126 19.02 -7.97 55.89
CA LEU A 126 18.14 -6.78 55.70
C LEU A 126 18.96 -5.44 55.70
N GLY A 127 18.51 -4.37 55.01
CA GLY A 127 19.00 -2.96 55.14
C GLY A 127 20.37 -2.65 54.46
N THR A 128 20.74 -1.42 54.05
CA THR A 128 20.15 -0.05 54.12
C THR A 128 20.47 0.77 52.82
N GLU A 129 20.10 2.06 52.76
CA GLU A 129 19.88 2.84 51.51
C GLU A 129 21.09 3.52 50.81
N GLU A 130 21.04 3.53 49.47
CA GLU A 130 21.45 4.61 48.50
C GLU A 130 22.93 5.09 48.44
N PRO A 131 23.47 5.57 47.28
CA PRO A 131 22.76 6.26 46.19
C PRO A 131 22.93 5.68 44.76
N THR A 132 21.96 5.95 43.88
CA THR A 132 22.06 5.63 42.44
C THR A 132 21.68 6.77 41.48
N ILE A 133 22.45 6.92 40.39
CA ILE A 133 22.15 7.80 39.25
C ILE A 133 22.34 6.95 37.98
N GLY A 134 21.39 6.83 37.05
CA GLY A 134 19.99 7.22 37.07
C GLY A 134 19.30 6.69 35.82
N SER A 135 18.29 5.83 35.97
CA SER A 135 17.46 5.35 34.87
C SER A 135 16.20 6.22 34.76
N VAL A 136 15.80 6.59 33.54
CA VAL A 136 14.53 7.30 33.33
C VAL A 136 13.38 6.34 33.65
N ARG A 137 12.75 6.51 34.82
CA ARG A 137 11.57 5.74 35.24
C ARG A 137 10.36 6.19 34.43
N HIS A 138 9.92 5.36 33.48
CA HIS A 138 8.64 5.54 32.82
C HIS A 138 7.48 5.25 33.79
N SER A 139 6.42 6.05 33.73
CA SER A 139 5.18 5.94 34.49
C SER A 139 4.05 6.64 33.73
N GLU A 140 2.79 6.51 34.17
CA GLU A 140 1.64 7.18 33.52
C GLU A 140 1.82 8.70 33.37
N ARG A 141 2.45 9.34 34.36
CA ARG A 141 2.73 10.78 34.39
C ARG A 141 3.96 11.19 33.55
N CYS A 142 4.43 10.32 32.66
CA CYS A 142 5.55 10.58 31.78
C CYS A 142 5.21 11.70 30.78
N ARG A 143 5.74 12.91 31.00
CA ARG A 143 5.54 14.07 30.11
C ARG A 143 5.94 13.80 28.65
N GLU A 144 6.95 12.95 28.45
CA GLU A 144 7.39 12.52 27.11
C GLU A 144 6.32 11.70 26.38
N CYS A 145 5.44 10.98 27.09
CA CYS A 145 4.35 10.23 26.48
C CYS A 145 3.31 11.17 25.86
N LYS A 146 2.78 12.15 26.61
CA LYS A 146 1.88 13.17 26.03
C LYS A 146 2.54 13.96 24.90
N THR A 147 3.84 14.24 25.01
CA THR A 147 4.63 14.87 23.93
C THR A 147 4.68 14.00 22.68
N ARG A 148 4.92 12.69 22.84
CA ARG A 148 5.05 11.75 21.73
C ARG A 148 3.71 11.43 21.07
N VAL A 149 2.63 11.30 21.84
CA VAL A 149 1.24 11.25 21.35
C VAL A 149 0.92 12.48 20.49
N ARG A 150 1.25 13.69 20.96
CA ARG A 150 1.08 14.91 20.16
C ARG A 150 1.86 14.85 18.85
N GLN A 151 3.11 14.39 18.88
CA GLN A 151 3.94 14.25 17.66
C GLN A 151 3.34 13.25 16.67
N LEU A 152 2.83 12.11 17.15
CA LEU A 152 2.14 11.10 16.35
C LEU A 152 0.85 11.66 15.74
N LEU A 153 -0.01 12.32 16.53
CA LEU A 153 -1.22 12.99 16.04
C LEU A 153 -0.92 14.04 14.98
N ARG A 154 0.13 14.87 15.17
CA ARG A 154 0.57 15.83 14.13
C ARG A 154 1.10 15.15 12.87
N ARG A 155 1.75 13.99 12.99
CA ARG A 155 2.31 13.27 11.84
C ARG A 155 1.26 12.50 11.04
N ILE A 156 0.10 12.22 11.65
CA ILE A 156 -1.02 11.49 11.03
C ILE A 156 -2.10 12.46 10.51
N TYR A 157 -2.44 13.51 11.27
CA TYR A 157 -3.55 14.45 10.98
C TYR A 157 -3.10 15.92 10.79
N GLY A 158 -1.79 16.18 10.74
CA GLY A 158 -1.24 17.53 10.55
C GLY A 158 -1.32 18.42 11.80
N THR A 159 -2.48 19.05 12.03
CA THR A 159 -2.66 19.99 13.15
C THR A 159 -3.15 19.28 14.40
N CYS A 160 -2.46 19.52 15.53
CA CYS A 160 -2.89 19.05 16.85
C CYS A 160 -2.53 20.09 17.92
N LEU A 161 -3.58 20.65 18.53
CA LEU A 161 -3.53 21.69 19.55
C LEU A 161 -3.68 21.07 20.94
N PRO A 162 -2.66 21.12 21.81
CA PRO A 162 -2.74 20.56 23.15
C PRO A 162 -3.44 21.53 24.10
N ASN A 163 -4.11 21.02 25.13
CA ASN A 163 -4.83 21.83 26.12
C ASN A 163 -5.81 22.83 25.46
N TYR A 164 -6.51 22.40 24.41
CA TYR A 164 -7.44 23.25 23.68
C TYR A 164 -8.75 23.40 24.47
N ARG A 165 -9.26 24.63 24.59
CA ARG A 165 -10.48 24.92 25.35
C ARG A 165 -11.65 25.14 24.41
N PHE A 166 -12.76 24.48 24.71
CA PHE A 166 -14.07 24.77 24.14
C PHE A 166 -14.94 25.47 25.19
N ASP A 167 -15.67 26.49 24.79
CA ASP A 167 -16.64 27.19 25.65
C ASP A 167 -17.97 26.41 25.71
N TRP A 168 -17.88 25.17 26.21
CA TRP A 168 -19.02 24.26 26.37
C TRP A 168 -19.49 24.26 27.81
N GLY A 169 -20.78 24.57 28.01
CA GLY A 169 -21.42 24.55 29.33
C GLY A 169 -21.45 23.15 29.95
N THR A 170 -21.53 23.07 31.27
CA THR A 170 -21.50 21.77 32.00
C THR A 170 -22.85 21.36 32.59
N GLY A 171 -23.77 22.31 32.79
CA GLY A 171 -25.10 22.07 33.34
C GLY A 171 -26.15 21.69 32.27
N PHE A 172 -27.32 21.23 32.73
CA PHE A 172 -28.39 20.75 31.84
C PHE A 172 -28.91 21.82 30.86
N SER A 173 -28.97 23.08 31.26
CA SER A 173 -29.48 24.19 30.45
C SER A 173 -28.68 24.39 29.14
N ALA A 174 -27.40 24.03 29.12
CA ALA A 174 -26.56 24.09 27.92
C ALA A 174 -26.94 23.03 26.85
N TYR A 175 -27.75 22.02 27.22
CA TYR A 175 -28.13 20.88 26.40
C TYR A 175 -29.64 20.64 26.38
N GLU A 176 -30.43 21.59 26.89
CA GLU A 176 -31.89 21.54 26.84
C GLU A 176 -32.40 21.55 25.39
N GLY A 177 -33.45 20.78 25.10
CA GLY A 177 -33.94 20.55 23.74
C GLY A 177 -33.05 19.69 22.83
N THR A 178 -31.82 19.33 23.25
CA THR A 178 -30.95 18.43 22.47
C THR A 178 -31.22 16.95 22.77
N PRO A 179 -30.90 16.01 21.85
CA PRO A 179 -30.99 14.56 22.12
C PRO A 179 -30.14 14.09 23.31
N MET A 180 -29.12 14.87 23.69
CA MET A 180 -28.23 14.59 24.82
C MET A 180 -28.84 14.93 26.19
N GLY A 181 -29.83 15.84 26.25
CA GLY A 181 -30.46 16.27 27.51
C GLY A 181 -31.07 15.14 28.36
N PRO A 182 -31.88 14.22 27.77
CA PRO A 182 -32.37 13.03 28.48
C PRO A 182 -31.26 12.09 28.94
N VAL A 183 -30.22 11.88 28.11
CA VAL A 183 -29.08 11.00 28.42
C VAL A 183 -28.29 11.54 29.63
N LEU A 184 -28.05 12.86 29.66
CA LEU A 184 -27.41 13.52 30.80
C LEU A 184 -28.22 13.38 32.09
N ARG A 185 -29.56 13.44 32.03
CA ARG A 185 -30.40 13.20 33.21
C ARG A 185 -30.31 11.76 33.72
N ALA A 186 -30.24 10.78 32.82
CA ALA A 186 -30.01 9.38 33.19
C ALA A 186 -28.63 9.18 33.84
N VAL A 187 -27.57 9.80 33.28
CA VAL A 187 -26.22 9.77 33.86
C VAL A 187 -26.18 10.45 35.24
N ALA A 188 -26.81 11.62 35.40
CA ALA A 188 -26.88 12.30 36.68
C ALA A 188 -27.57 11.45 37.75
N ALA A 189 -28.70 10.80 37.41
CA ALA A 189 -29.43 9.94 38.33
C ALA A 189 -28.60 8.75 38.84
N VAL A 190 -27.79 8.10 37.98
CA VAL A 190 -26.92 6.99 38.43
C VAL A 190 -25.69 7.44 39.20
N LEU A 191 -25.20 8.68 38.97
CA LEU A 191 -24.10 9.27 39.73
C LEU A 191 -24.55 9.73 41.12
N ASP A 192 -25.68 10.42 41.21
CA ASP A 192 -26.29 10.86 42.47
C ASP A 192 -26.62 9.65 43.37
N ALA A 193 -27.33 8.67 42.82
CA ALA A 193 -27.69 7.44 43.53
C ALA A 193 -26.49 6.55 43.96
N HIS A 194 -25.27 6.81 43.45
CA HIS A 194 -24.10 6.00 43.82
C HIS A 194 -23.63 6.24 45.25
N ARG A 195 -23.60 7.51 45.69
CA ARG A 195 -23.14 7.91 47.04
C ARG A 195 -24.01 9.00 47.71
N GLY A 196 -25.12 9.39 47.10
CA GLY A 196 -26.04 10.40 47.63
C GLY A 196 -25.56 11.84 47.44
N PHE A 197 -24.74 12.10 46.42
CA PHE A 197 -24.28 13.44 46.09
C PHE A 197 -25.13 14.02 44.97
N ALA A 198 -26.09 14.90 45.30
CA ALA A 198 -26.88 15.59 44.28
C ALA A 198 -25.98 16.28 43.25
N VAL A 199 -26.39 16.24 41.97
CA VAL A 199 -25.58 16.68 40.81
C VAL A 199 -25.01 18.10 40.95
N ASP A 200 -25.78 19.03 41.52
CA ASP A 200 -25.36 20.43 41.75
C ASP A 200 -24.20 20.57 42.75
N ASN A 201 -23.93 19.55 43.58
CA ASN A 201 -22.76 19.54 44.47
C ASN A 201 -21.46 19.26 43.70
N PHE A 202 -21.51 18.48 42.63
CA PHE A 202 -20.33 18.01 41.90
C PHE A 202 -20.15 18.66 40.51
N VAL A 203 -21.20 19.19 39.90
CA VAL A 203 -21.12 20.02 38.68
C VAL A 203 -20.90 21.47 39.10
N ARG A 204 -19.63 21.90 39.18
CA ARG A 204 -19.23 23.18 39.80
C ARG A 204 -18.50 24.18 38.90
N ALA A 205 -18.11 23.79 37.69
CA ALA A 205 -17.44 24.67 36.74
C ALA A 205 -18.40 25.02 35.61
N ASP A 206 -18.61 26.30 35.30
CA ASP A 206 -19.58 26.71 34.27
C ASP A 206 -19.24 26.20 32.87
N THR A 207 -17.95 26.02 32.60
CA THR A 207 -17.39 25.54 31.32
C THR A 207 -16.47 24.35 31.53
N LEU A 208 -16.40 23.47 30.53
CA LEU A 208 -15.47 22.35 30.53
C LEU A 208 -14.01 22.80 30.59
N ALA A 209 -13.21 22.00 31.31
CA ALA A 209 -11.76 22.12 31.29
C ALA A 209 -11.21 21.77 29.88
N PRO A 210 -10.04 22.32 29.48
CA PRO A 210 -9.43 22.01 28.20
C PRO A 210 -9.25 20.51 27.96
N CYS A 211 -9.37 20.08 26.71
CA CYS A 211 -9.07 18.69 26.32
C CYS A 211 -7.56 18.49 26.15
N ASP A 212 -7.08 17.26 26.33
CA ASP A 212 -5.66 16.94 26.18
C ASP A 212 -5.14 17.32 24.78
N PHE A 213 -5.84 16.89 23.72
CA PHE A 213 -5.55 17.28 22.34
C PHE A 213 -6.82 17.53 21.53
N TRP A 214 -6.78 18.56 20.68
CA TRP A 214 -7.75 18.82 19.63
C TRP A 214 -7.09 18.68 18.24
N VAL A 215 -7.73 17.92 17.35
CA VAL A 215 -7.29 17.68 15.97
C VAL A 215 -8.32 18.32 15.02
N PRO A 216 -8.06 19.51 14.44
CA PRO A 216 -9.09 20.29 13.73
C PRO A 216 -9.61 19.69 12.42
N ASP A 217 -8.81 18.87 11.73
CA ASP A 217 -9.19 18.11 10.53
C ASP A 217 -8.78 16.65 10.77
N PRO A 218 -9.71 15.67 10.83
CA PRO A 218 -11.14 15.75 10.53
C PRO A 218 -12.05 16.30 11.64
N GLY A 219 -11.50 16.86 12.72
CA GLY A 219 -12.29 17.50 13.79
C GLY A 219 -12.68 16.54 14.91
N PHE A 220 -11.71 16.14 15.75
CA PHE A 220 -11.93 15.25 16.90
C PHE A 220 -11.04 15.57 18.12
N ILE A 221 -11.53 15.19 19.30
CA ILE A 221 -10.81 15.30 20.57
C ILE A 221 -10.07 13.98 20.86
N VAL A 222 -8.87 14.08 21.44
CA VAL A 222 -8.19 12.96 22.09
C VAL A 222 -7.96 13.26 23.57
N GLU A 223 -8.49 12.40 24.44
CA GLU A 223 -8.20 12.39 25.88
C GLU A 223 -7.16 11.31 26.20
N PHE A 224 -6.21 11.61 27.11
CA PHE A 224 -5.16 10.68 27.53
C PHE A 224 -5.34 10.31 29.01
N ASP A 225 -6.06 9.22 29.23
CA ASP A 225 -6.55 8.78 30.53
C ASP A 225 -5.43 8.15 31.37
N GLU A 226 -5.20 8.69 32.58
CA GLU A 226 -4.40 8.05 33.64
C GLU A 226 -5.28 7.10 34.49
N SER A 227 -4.68 6.18 35.26
CA SER A 227 -5.38 5.19 36.11
C SER A 227 -6.47 5.81 37.00
N GLN A 228 -6.28 7.07 37.41
CA GLN A 228 -7.20 7.83 38.27
C GLN A 228 -8.56 8.18 37.60
N HIS A 229 -8.74 7.97 36.30
CA HIS A 229 -10.02 8.16 35.60
C HIS A 229 -10.92 6.91 35.65
N PHE A 230 -10.37 5.75 36.01
CA PHE A 230 -11.06 4.47 35.96
C PHE A 230 -11.74 4.13 37.30
N THR A 231 -12.82 4.87 37.59
CA THR A 231 -13.54 4.87 38.87
C THR A 231 -14.91 4.19 38.79
N ALA A 232 -15.49 3.82 39.94
CA ALA A 232 -16.85 3.27 39.98
C ALA A 232 -17.94 4.23 39.44
N PRO A 233 -17.92 5.55 39.74
CA PRO A 233 -18.77 6.53 39.05
C PRO A 233 -18.60 6.54 37.52
N ARG A 234 -17.36 6.48 37.00
CA ARG A 234 -17.11 6.51 35.55
C ARG A 234 -17.70 5.27 34.86
N LYS A 235 -17.61 4.10 35.49
CA LYS A 235 -18.27 2.86 35.06
C LYS A 235 -19.80 2.99 34.98
N LEU A 236 -20.43 3.58 35.99
CA LEU A 236 -21.89 3.79 36.01
C LEU A 236 -22.33 4.74 34.90
N ALA A 237 -21.61 5.85 34.72
CA ALA A 237 -21.87 6.80 33.64
C ALA A 237 -21.74 6.14 32.25
N LEU A 238 -20.64 5.44 31.98
CA LEU A 238 -20.42 4.68 30.73
C LEU A 238 -21.59 3.74 30.42
N ARG A 239 -22.05 2.95 31.40
CA ARG A 239 -23.18 2.03 31.21
C ARG A 239 -24.51 2.74 30.94
N ALA A 240 -24.68 3.98 31.38
CA ALA A 240 -25.89 4.76 31.15
C ALA A 240 -25.95 5.42 29.75
N TYR A 241 -24.82 5.79 29.13
CA TYR A 241 -24.81 6.48 27.83
C TYR A 241 -24.22 5.69 26.65
N ALA A 242 -23.47 4.60 26.86
CA ALA A 242 -22.72 3.95 25.77
C ALA A 242 -23.58 3.43 24.60
N SER A 243 -24.86 3.11 24.85
CA SER A 243 -25.82 2.71 23.81
C SER A 243 -26.56 3.88 23.15
N GLN A 244 -26.33 5.11 23.61
CA GLN A 244 -27.09 6.31 23.23
C GLN A 244 -26.34 7.24 22.26
N ALA A 245 -25.04 7.04 22.05
CA ALA A 245 -24.22 7.86 21.17
C ALA A 245 -23.03 7.06 20.60
N PRO A 246 -22.53 7.42 19.39
CA PRO A 246 -21.30 6.83 18.85
C PRO A 246 -20.08 7.30 19.66
N LEU A 247 -19.21 6.35 20.04
CA LEU A 247 -17.97 6.61 20.79
C LEU A 247 -16.75 6.26 19.93
N GLY A 248 -15.66 7.02 20.09
CA GLY A 248 -14.35 6.76 19.45
C GLY A 248 -13.45 5.84 20.28
N PHE A 249 -14.05 5.03 21.16
CA PHE A 249 -13.39 4.04 22.02
C PHE A 249 -14.41 2.97 22.45
N SER A 250 -13.96 1.76 22.78
CA SER A 250 -14.84 0.70 23.31
C SER A 250 -15.30 1.02 24.74
N ALA A 251 -16.60 1.22 24.92
CA ALA A 251 -17.18 1.41 26.25
C ALA A 251 -16.99 0.18 27.14
N GLU A 252 -17.07 -1.03 26.57
CA GLU A 252 -16.85 -2.30 27.26
C GLU A 252 -15.44 -2.37 27.85
N ARG A 253 -14.44 -1.96 27.05
CA ARG A 253 -13.04 -1.89 27.47
C ARG A 253 -12.83 -0.86 28.58
N TRP A 254 -13.41 0.33 28.47
CA TRP A 254 -13.28 1.36 29.51
C TRP A 254 -14.04 0.97 30.80
N VAL A 255 -15.18 0.30 30.69
CA VAL A 255 -15.89 -0.31 31.83
C VAL A 255 -15.03 -1.38 32.51
N ALA A 256 -14.38 -2.26 31.75
CA ALA A 256 -13.48 -3.28 32.28
C ALA A 256 -12.24 -2.67 32.96
N LEU A 257 -11.68 -1.57 32.42
CA LEU A 257 -10.60 -0.83 33.08
C LEU A 257 -11.07 -0.20 34.41
N CYS A 258 -12.29 0.33 34.49
CA CYS A 258 -12.87 0.79 35.76
C CYS A 258 -13.06 -0.35 36.78
N GLU A 259 -13.42 -1.55 36.32
CA GLU A 259 -13.50 -2.75 37.17
C GLU A 259 -12.13 -3.26 37.62
N GLN A 260 -11.11 -3.17 36.75
CA GLN A 260 -9.74 -3.60 37.05
C GLN A 260 -9.01 -2.65 38.01
N HIS A 261 -9.22 -1.33 37.85
CA HIS A 261 -8.49 -0.32 38.61
C HIS A 261 -9.18 0.09 39.91
N ASP A 262 -10.52 0.11 39.94
CA ASP A 262 -11.35 0.54 41.08
C ASP A 262 -10.80 1.82 41.76
N ALA A 263 -10.37 2.78 40.93
CA ALA A 263 -9.70 3.99 41.40
C ALA A 263 -10.67 4.87 42.19
N LYS A 264 -10.16 5.46 43.29
CA LYS A 264 -10.94 6.27 44.25
C LYS A 264 -10.15 7.51 44.65
N ASP A 265 -10.78 8.67 44.51
CA ASP A 265 -10.23 9.96 44.89
C ASP A 265 -11.34 10.80 45.55
N ASN A 266 -11.47 10.64 46.87
CA ASN A 266 -12.58 11.19 47.65
C ASN A 266 -12.29 12.60 48.21
N HIS A 267 -11.44 13.41 47.55
CA HIS A 267 -11.07 14.75 48.03
C HIS A 267 -11.20 15.83 46.95
N PRO A 268 -12.35 16.55 46.83
CA PRO A 268 -13.54 16.49 47.69
C PRO A 268 -14.32 15.15 47.56
N PRO A 269 -15.22 14.83 48.50
CA PRO A 269 -15.90 13.52 48.57
C PRO A 269 -16.58 13.05 47.28
N PHE A 270 -17.03 13.99 46.46
CA PHE A 270 -17.74 13.78 45.19
C PHE A 270 -16.84 13.87 43.93
N ARG A 271 -15.51 13.87 44.07
CA ARG A 271 -14.60 14.14 42.95
C ARG A 271 -14.66 13.06 41.85
N ASP A 272 -14.94 11.80 42.19
CA ASP A 272 -15.05 10.74 41.18
C ASP A 272 -16.34 10.86 40.35
N GLU A 273 -17.45 11.29 40.96
CA GLU A 273 -18.69 11.69 40.28
C GLU A 273 -18.44 12.91 39.37
N GLN A 274 -17.72 13.91 39.88
CA GLN A 274 -17.32 15.10 39.11
C GLN A 274 -16.49 14.73 37.87
N ARG A 275 -15.49 13.83 38.01
CA ARG A 275 -14.71 13.32 36.87
C ARG A 275 -15.62 12.57 35.88
N ALA A 276 -16.44 11.65 36.38
CA ALA A 276 -17.36 10.87 35.55
C ALA A 276 -18.33 11.75 34.74
N TRP A 277 -18.82 12.84 35.34
CA TRP A 277 -19.67 13.82 34.66
C TRP A 277 -18.93 14.57 33.54
N TYR A 278 -17.79 15.20 33.84
CA TYR A 278 -17.06 15.97 32.83
C TYR A 278 -16.50 15.08 31.71
N ASP A 279 -16.07 13.86 32.01
CA ASP A 279 -15.69 12.89 30.97
C ASP A 279 -16.90 12.46 30.13
N THR A 280 -18.09 12.29 30.71
CA THR A 280 -19.33 12.04 29.94
C THR A 280 -19.64 13.18 28.96
N LEU A 281 -19.49 14.44 29.39
CA LEU A 281 -19.67 15.58 28.50
C LEU A 281 -18.63 15.57 27.37
N ARG A 282 -17.36 15.28 27.65
CA ARG A 282 -16.31 15.16 26.60
C ARG A 282 -16.60 14.07 25.57
N ASP A 283 -17.29 13.01 25.96
CA ASP A 283 -17.61 11.90 25.06
C ASP A 283 -18.84 12.20 24.18
N LEU A 284 -19.82 12.94 24.70
CA LEU A 284 -21.12 13.18 24.05
C LEU A 284 -21.25 14.53 23.33
N VAL A 285 -20.61 15.61 23.84
CA VAL A 285 -20.73 16.96 23.25
C VAL A 285 -20.17 17.06 21.82
N PRO A 286 -19.06 16.42 21.42
CA PRO A 286 -18.54 16.52 20.06
C PRO A 286 -19.58 16.18 18.98
N SER A 287 -20.32 15.08 19.15
CA SER A 287 -21.32 14.63 18.18
C SER A 287 -22.46 15.63 17.97
N ILE A 288 -22.94 16.29 19.03
CA ILE A 288 -23.98 17.34 18.90
C ILE A 288 -23.43 18.68 18.38
N LYS A 289 -22.10 18.86 18.35
CA LYS A 289 -21.42 20.00 17.73
C LYS A 289 -20.96 19.73 16.30
N GLY A 290 -21.26 18.55 15.74
CA GLY A 290 -20.88 18.15 14.39
C GLY A 290 -19.42 17.68 14.26
N PHE A 291 -18.76 17.40 15.38
CA PHE A 291 -17.42 16.82 15.43
C PHE A 291 -17.48 15.29 15.49
N GLN A 292 -16.38 14.65 15.11
CA GLN A 292 -16.23 13.19 15.23
C GLN A 292 -16.18 12.79 16.72
N PRO A 293 -16.54 11.54 17.06
CA PRO A 293 -16.49 11.04 18.44
C PRO A 293 -15.11 11.19 19.10
N THR A 294 -15.10 11.44 20.41
CA THR A 294 -13.85 11.53 21.19
C THR A 294 -13.11 10.19 21.19
N VAL A 295 -11.82 10.26 20.88
CA VAL A 295 -10.88 9.14 21.01
C VAL A 295 -10.29 9.17 22.42
N ARG A 296 -10.17 8.02 23.07
CA ARG A 296 -9.51 7.89 24.37
C ARG A 296 -8.31 6.97 24.28
N LEU A 297 -7.19 7.40 24.87
CA LEU A 297 -5.95 6.63 24.96
C LEU A 297 -5.64 6.34 26.42
N TYR A 298 -5.43 5.07 26.79
CA TYR A 298 -5.03 4.72 28.14
C TYR A 298 -3.50 4.80 28.31
N ALA A 299 -3.05 5.53 29.33
CA ALA A 299 -1.63 5.79 29.59
C ALA A 299 -0.76 4.53 29.72
N ARG A 300 -1.29 3.39 30.17
CA ARG A 300 -0.53 2.12 30.30
C ARG A 300 -0.54 1.22 29.06
N ASP A 301 -1.30 1.53 28.01
CA ASP A 301 -1.38 0.69 26.79
C ASP A 301 -0.03 0.60 26.06
N CYS A 302 0.78 1.63 26.18
CA CYS A 302 2.10 1.71 25.59
C CYS A 302 3.02 2.57 26.45
N ALA A 303 4.32 2.28 26.44
CA ALA A 303 5.32 3.29 26.73
C ALA A 303 5.36 4.27 25.55
N TRP A 304 4.38 5.19 25.45
CA TRP A 304 4.16 6.00 24.26
C TRP A 304 5.39 6.79 23.81
N CYS A 305 6.25 7.23 24.76
CA CYS A 305 7.53 7.89 24.47
C CYS A 305 8.56 7.02 23.72
N SER A 306 8.37 5.70 23.67
CA SER A 306 9.22 4.76 22.91
C SER A 306 8.85 4.62 21.44
N LEU A 307 7.63 5.03 21.04
CA LEU A 307 7.17 5.04 19.66
C LEU A 307 7.85 6.17 18.89
N ASP A 308 8.36 5.95 17.69
CA ASP A 308 8.97 7.00 16.85
C ASP A 308 7.92 7.59 15.87
N PRO A 309 7.66 8.92 15.86
CA PRO A 309 6.68 9.53 14.95
C PRO A 309 7.06 9.37 13.47
N ASP A 310 8.35 9.29 13.14
CA ASP A 310 8.81 9.18 11.76
C ASP A 310 8.88 7.70 11.31
N ASN A 311 8.87 6.75 12.25
CA ASN A 311 8.68 5.34 11.96
C ASN A 311 7.22 5.01 11.58
N HIS A 312 7.02 4.54 10.35
CA HIS A 312 5.70 4.10 9.86
C HIS A 312 5.06 3.00 10.73
N LEU A 313 5.83 2.04 11.25
CA LEU A 313 5.29 0.94 12.05
C LEU A 313 4.78 1.44 13.42
N ASP A 314 5.45 2.42 14.00
CA ASP A 314 5.02 3.03 15.26
C ASP A 314 3.82 3.96 15.05
N ARG A 315 3.72 4.66 13.90
CA ARG A 315 2.50 5.36 13.49
C ARG A 315 1.32 4.40 13.30
N LYS A 316 1.51 3.28 12.60
CA LYS A 316 0.45 2.26 12.44
C LYS A 316 0.02 1.69 13.79
N ARG A 317 0.97 1.28 14.63
CA ARG A 317 0.69 0.82 16.00
C ARG A 317 -0.05 1.85 16.85
N PHE A 318 0.29 3.13 16.71
CA PHE A 318 -0.43 4.22 17.37
C PHE A 318 -1.88 4.34 16.85
N SER A 319 -2.09 4.27 15.54
CA SER A 319 -3.44 4.26 14.94
C SER A 319 -4.28 3.06 15.38
N ASP A 320 -3.70 1.86 15.41
CA ASP A 320 -4.38 0.64 15.87
C ASP A 320 -4.82 0.76 17.34
N LEU A 321 -4.01 1.42 18.18
CA LEU A 321 -4.32 1.66 19.60
C LEU A 321 -5.39 2.74 19.84
N MET A 322 -5.75 3.56 18.83
CA MET A 322 -6.84 4.55 18.94
C MET A 322 -8.25 3.94 18.82
N GLY A 323 -8.41 2.70 18.34
CA GLY A 323 -9.54 1.86 18.77
C GLY A 323 -10.93 2.03 18.12
N GLY A 324 -11.04 2.49 16.87
CA GLY A 324 -12.22 2.28 15.99
C GLY A 324 -13.51 3.09 16.27
N PRO A 325 -14.54 3.00 15.39
CA PRO A 325 -14.50 2.51 14.01
C PRO A 325 -13.68 3.47 13.12
N SER A 326 -13.65 3.25 11.80
CA SER A 326 -12.92 4.14 10.88
C SER A 326 -13.40 5.60 11.02
N ILE A 327 -12.58 6.44 11.65
CA ILE A 327 -12.68 7.90 11.54
C ILE A 327 -12.53 8.21 10.05
N SER A 328 -13.64 8.44 9.36
CA SER A 328 -13.60 8.78 7.95
C SER A 328 -12.88 10.12 7.82
N THR A 329 -11.86 10.17 6.96
CA THR A 329 -11.23 11.42 6.53
C THR A 329 -12.15 12.17 5.55
N THR A 330 -13.41 12.35 5.95
CA THR A 330 -14.34 13.30 5.35
C THR A 330 -13.95 14.69 5.85
N ARG A 331 -13.07 15.35 5.09
CA ARG A 331 -12.62 16.72 5.36
C ARG A 331 -13.81 17.66 5.52
N GLY A 332 -14.00 18.17 6.73
CA GLY A 332 -14.96 19.22 7.04
C GLY A 332 -14.46 20.55 6.47
N ALA A 333 -14.92 20.91 5.27
CA ALA A 333 -14.52 22.16 4.63
C ALA A 333 -14.88 23.38 5.50
N THR A 334 -13.88 24.17 5.88
CA THR A 334 -14.10 25.51 6.45
C THR A 334 -13.33 26.59 5.70
N THR A 335 -14.11 27.38 4.97
CA THR A 335 -13.87 28.81 4.70
C THR A 335 -12.60 29.22 3.94
N ALA A 336 -12.47 28.74 2.71
CA ALA A 336 -12.03 29.61 1.60
C ALA A 336 -13.23 29.87 0.67
N ARG A 337 -13.55 31.16 0.43
CA ARG A 337 -14.58 31.74 -0.47
C ARG A 337 -15.63 30.78 -1.06
N ARG A 338 -16.91 31.00 -0.71
CA ARG A 338 -18.08 30.45 -1.44
C ARG A 338 -17.99 30.82 -2.93
N LYS A 339 -17.57 29.87 -3.78
CA LYS A 339 -18.10 29.78 -5.15
C LYS A 339 -19.54 29.26 -5.05
N ALA A 340 -20.41 29.76 -5.92
CA ALA A 340 -21.84 29.47 -5.96
C ALA A 340 -22.13 27.98 -6.27
N PRO A 341 -23.34 27.45 -5.97
CA PRO A 341 -23.66 26.05 -6.22
C PRO A 341 -23.70 25.75 -7.73
N GLY A 342 -22.73 24.96 -8.16
CA GLY A 342 -22.55 24.48 -9.52
C GLY A 342 -21.41 23.47 -9.54
N LYS A 343 -21.61 22.32 -8.85
CA LYS A 343 -20.64 21.22 -8.89
C LYS A 343 -20.67 20.60 -10.29
N THR A 344 -19.72 20.97 -11.13
CA THR A 344 -19.34 20.18 -12.29
C THR A 344 -18.76 18.85 -11.80
N SER A 345 -19.23 17.74 -12.35
CA SER A 345 -18.73 16.38 -12.10
C SER A 345 -17.42 16.08 -12.85
N THR A 346 -16.71 17.12 -13.30
CA THR A 346 -15.49 17.04 -14.09
C THR A 346 -14.25 17.09 -13.20
N LEU A 347 -13.28 16.20 -13.45
CA LEU A 347 -11.94 16.23 -12.84
C LEU A 347 -10.89 16.53 -13.92
N ASN A 348 -10.01 17.50 -13.69
CA ASN A 348 -9.02 17.97 -14.65
C ASN A 348 -7.62 17.42 -14.34
N ALA A 349 -7.09 16.60 -15.23
CA ALA A 349 -5.77 15.99 -15.11
C ALA A 349 -4.78 16.63 -16.09
N ALA A 350 -3.55 16.89 -15.64
CA ALA A 350 -2.43 17.24 -16.51
C ALA A 350 -1.44 16.06 -16.59
N MET A 351 -1.11 15.59 -17.79
CA MET A 351 -0.16 14.50 -18.01
C MET A 351 1.12 15.04 -18.63
N VAL A 352 2.25 14.90 -17.93
CA VAL A 352 3.56 15.33 -18.41
C VAL A 352 4.14 14.22 -19.29
N PHE A 353 4.50 14.54 -20.53
CA PHE A 353 5.06 13.61 -21.52
C PHE A 353 6.47 14.06 -21.96
N PRO A 354 7.49 13.83 -21.12
CA PRO A 354 8.80 14.45 -21.29
C PRO A 354 9.69 13.74 -22.32
N THR A 355 10.65 14.48 -22.88
CA THR A 355 11.74 13.92 -23.70
C THR A 355 12.84 13.28 -22.86
N VAL A 356 13.38 12.15 -23.32
CA VAL A 356 14.69 11.65 -22.88
C VAL A 356 15.73 12.01 -23.93
N SER A 357 16.59 12.98 -23.62
CA SER A 357 17.65 13.44 -24.53
C SER A 357 18.67 12.34 -24.82
N SER A 358 19.08 12.24 -26.09
CA SER A 358 19.99 11.20 -26.58
C SER A 358 21.43 11.69 -26.69
N LYS A 359 22.32 11.10 -25.87
CA LYS A 359 23.80 11.12 -25.94
C LYS A 359 24.48 12.49 -25.76
N SER A 360 25.39 12.55 -24.78
CA SER A 360 26.72 13.10 -25.04
C SER A 360 27.65 11.98 -25.53
N SER A 361 28.55 12.29 -26.46
CA SER A 361 29.52 11.33 -26.98
C SER A 361 30.71 11.19 -26.02
N ASN A 362 30.70 10.18 -25.16
CA ASN A 362 31.88 9.38 -24.75
C ASN A 362 31.52 8.34 -23.68
N GLY A 363 31.77 7.05 -23.97
CA GLY A 363 31.70 5.96 -22.99
C GLY A 363 30.29 5.40 -22.72
N VAL A 364 30.14 4.08 -22.87
CA VAL A 364 28.97 3.34 -22.36
C VAL A 364 29.23 2.98 -20.89
N PRO A 365 28.40 3.40 -19.92
CA PRO A 365 28.57 3.00 -18.52
C PRO A 365 28.21 1.52 -18.33
N PRO A 366 29.00 0.73 -17.56
CA PRO A 366 28.68 -0.65 -17.26
C PRO A 366 27.60 -0.74 -16.16
N GLY A 367 26.34 -0.76 -16.58
CA GLY A 367 25.18 -1.14 -15.74
C GLY A 367 24.41 0.02 -15.12
N GLY A 368 23.12 0.12 -15.49
CA GLY A 368 22.15 1.04 -14.86
C GLY A 368 21.78 2.26 -15.72
N SER A 369 20.48 2.39 -16.02
CA SER A 369 19.79 3.60 -16.50
C SER A 369 20.61 4.63 -17.31
N GLY A 370 20.83 4.36 -18.60
CA GLY A 370 21.43 5.32 -19.54
C GLY A 370 20.50 6.46 -20.01
N ALA A 371 19.53 6.87 -19.18
CA ALA A 371 18.58 7.93 -19.46
C ALA A 371 19.00 9.22 -18.74
N GLN A 372 19.15 10.32 -19.48
CA GLN A 372 19.24 11.65 -18.88
C GLN A 372 17.90 11.98 -18.20
N GLN A 373 17.92 12.54 -16.99
CA GLN A 373 16.69 12.87 -16.27
C GLN A 373 15.98 14.07 -16.94
N PRO A 374 14.68 14.00 -17.27
CA PRO A 374 14.03 15.09 -18.00
C PRO A 374 13.84 16.34 -17.16
N VAL A 375 13.72 17.52 -17.79
CA VAL A 375 13.52 18.80 -17.06
C VAL A 375 12.16 18.82 -16.34
N VAL A 376 12.12 19.38 -15.13
CA VAL A 376 10.88 19.66 -14.38
C VAL A 376 10.18 20.87 -15.02
N PRO A 377 8.94 20.76 -15.50
CA PRO A 377 8.21 21.90 -16.07
C PRO A 377 8.03 23.02 -15.04
N ALA A 378 8.04 24.27 -15.49
CA ALA A 378 7.71 25.41 -14.65
C ALA A 378 6.19 25.66 -14.69
N ALA A 379 5.62 26.31 -13.67
CA ALA A 379 4.18 26.59 -13.64
C ALA A 379 3.62 27.32 -14.89
N PRO A 380 4.34 28.27 -15.53
CA PRO A 380 3.89 28.88 -16.79
C PRO A 380 3.70 27.89 -17.95
N SER A 381 4.34 26.71 -17.93
CA SER A 381 4.14 25.64 -18.91
C SER A 381 2.71 25.06 -18.89
N PHE A 382 1.94 25.34 -17.84
CA PHE A 382 0.55 24.93 -17.67
C PHE A 382 -0.45 26.06 -17.99
N ALA A 383 0.00 27.20 -18.54
CA ALA A 383 -0.83 28.32 -19.03
C ALA A 383 -1.89 28.91 -18.04
N GLY A 384 -1.84 28.57 -16.74
CA GLY A 384 -2.88 28.94 -15.76
C GLY A 384 -4.14 28.08 -15.80
N GLU A 385 -4.08 26.89 -16.42
CA GLU A 385 -5.16 25.90 -16.46
C GLU A 385 -5.66 25.50 -15.06
N ALA A 386 -6.95 25.21 -14.94
CA ALA A 386 -7.53 24.65 -13.72
C ALA A 386 -7.20 23.14 -13.64
N ILE A 387 -6.35 22.76 -12.68
CA ILE A 387 -5.78 21.41 -12.53
C ILE A 387 -6.17 20.84 -11.16
N ASP A 388 -6.70 19.61 -11.13
CA ASP A 388 -6.94 18.87 -9.89
C ASP A 388 -5.76 17.97 -9.49
N PHE A 389 -4.97 17.51 -10.47
CA PHE A 389 -3.68 16.85 -10.24
C PHE A 389 -2.79 16.79 -11.50
N VAL A 390 -1.49 16.61 -11.30
CA VAL A 390 -0.52 16.36 -12.38
C VAL A 390 0.06 14.94 -12.27
N LEU A 391 0.18 14.22 -13.39
CA LEU A 391 0.78 12.88 -13.46
C LEU A 391 2.09 12.91 -14.26
N PHE A 392 3.15 12.32 -13.69
CA PHE A 392 4.47 12.16 -14.30
C PHE A 392 4.83 10.68 -14.53
N PRO A 393 5.78 10.36 -15.44
CA PRO A 393 6.19 8.99 -15.76
C PRO A 393 6.77 8.17 -14.60
N GLU A 394 6.95 6.85 -14.82
CA GLU A 394 7.73 5.97 -13.93
C GLU A 394 9.19 6.44 -13.86
N GLY A 395 9.82 6.35 -12.67
CA GLY A 395 11.24 6.64 -12.50
C GLY A 395 11.69 8.03 -12.99
N TYR A 396 10.80 9.02 -12.96
CA TYR A 396 11.03 10.38 -13.43
C TYR A 396 12.05 11.16 -12.55
N ILE A 397 12.19 10.80 -11.28
CA ILE A 397 13.23 11.29 -10.37
C ILE A 397 13.89 10.14 -9.60
N ARG A 398 15.02 10.42 -8.93
CA ARG A 398 15.50 9.63 -7.78
C ARG A 398 15.11 10.32 -6.47
N VAL A 399 14.80 9.56 -5.43
CA VAL A 399 14.44 10.12 -4.10
C VAL A 399 15.59 10.94 -3.49
N SER A 400 16.83 10.56 -3.76
CA SER A 400 18.04 11.28 -3.36
C SER A 400 18.28 12.62 -4.09
N ASP A 401 17.51 12.94 -5.14
CA ASP A 401 17.66 14.21 -5.87
C ASP A 401 16.89 15.35 -5.17
N VAL A 402 17.47 15.86 -4.08
CA VAL A 402 16.90 16.95 -3.25
C VAL A 402 16.58 18.19 -4.08
N SER A 403 17.35 18.47 -5.14
CA SER A 403 17.10 19.61 -6.03
C SER A 403 15.78 19.43 -6.78
N ARG A 404 15.58 18.28 -7.44
CA ARG A 404 14.32 17.98 -8.16
C ARG A 404 13.14 17.82 -7.22
N ILE A 405 13.32 17.24 -6.03
CA ILE A 405 12.29 17.22 -4.98
C ILE A 405 11.85 18.66 -4.67
N THR A 406 12.80 19.59 -4.49
CA THR A 406 12.49 21.00 -4.21
C THR A 406 11.75 21.66 -5.37
N SER A 407 12.20 21.47 -6.63
CA SER A 407 11.50 22.00 -7.81
C SER A 407 10.08 21.46 -7.97
N LEU A 408 9.85 20.17 -7.68
CA LEU A 408 8.52 19.56 -7.73
C LEU A 408 7.61 20.04 -6.59
N LYS A 409 8.14 20.24 -5.38
CA LYS A 409 7.41 20.88 -4.28
C LYS A 409 6.99 22.32 -4.64
N GLN A 410 7.90 23.09 -5.25
CA GLN A 410 7.58 24.44 -5.74
C GLN A 410 6.49 24.40 -6.82
N LEU A 411 6.61 23.49 -7.81
CA LEU A 411 5.59 23.34 -8.85
C LEU A 411 4.21 22.96 -8.28
N ALA A 412 4.15 22.06 -7.29
CA ALA A 412 2.90 21.70 -6.62
C ALA A 412 2.24 22.92 -5.93
N SER A 413 3.06 23.73 -5.25
CA SER A 413 2.66 24.99 -4.63
C SER A 413 2.18 26.02 -5.65
N ASP A 414 2.93 26.24 -6.72
CA ASP A 414 2.63 27.24 -7.76
C ASP A 414 1.34 26.91 -8.54
N LEU A 415 1.08 25.62 -8.78
CA LEU A 415 -0.15 25.15 -9.44
C LEU A 415 -1.34 25.03 -8.48
N GLY A 416 -1.10 25.03 -7.16
CA GLY A 416 -2.13 24.75 -6.16
C GLY A 416 -2.66 23.30 -6.17
N ALA A 417 -2.00 22.39 -6.90
CA ALA A 417 -2.49 21.05 -7.20
C ALA A 417 -1.46 19.94 -6.85
N PRO A 418 -1.90 18.76 -6.38
CA PRO A 418 -1.01 17.65 -6.06
C PRO A 418 -0.36 17.04 -7.31
N LEU A 419 0.89 16.59 -7.16
CA LEU A 419 1.64 15.90 -8.22
C LEU A 419 1.83 14.43 -7.87
N LEU A 420 1.56 13.53 -8.81
CA LEU A 420 1.86 12.11 -8.76
C LEU A 420 3.10 11.81 -9.60
N VAL A 421 4.21 11.51 -8.94
CA VAL A 421 5.54 11.41 -9.57
C VAL A 421 6.15 10.03 -9.37
N GLY A 422 6.34 9.30 -10.46
CA GLY A 422 7.08 8.04 -10.41
C GLY A 422 8.55 8.32 -10.06
N ALA A 423 9.09 7.57 -9.10
CA ALA A 423 10.43 7.78 -8.59
C ALA A 423 11.15 6.45 -8.35
N ILE A 424 12.49 6.50 -8.45
CA ILE A 424 13.37 5.42 -8.04
C ILE A 424 13.87 5.76 -6.62
N ASP A 425 13.54 4.90 -5.66
CA ASP A 425 14.09 4.96 -4.31
C ASP A 425 15.57 4.57 -4.29
N ASP A 426 16.27 4.99 -3.24
CA ASP A 426 17.68 4.64 -3.09
C ASP A 426 17.88 3.12 -2.91
N ILE A 427 19.09 2.68 -3.27
CA ILE A 427 19.49 1.28 -3.27
C ILE A 427 19.40 0.72 -1.86
N ASP A 428 18.58 -0.32 -1.70
CA ASP A 428 18.33 -0.94 -0.41
C ASP A 428 19.57 -1.65 0.16
N ALA A 429 19.42 -2.09 1.40
CA ALA A 429 20.30 -3.00 2.13
C ALA A 429 20.97 -4.12 1.29
N THR A 430 20.28 -4.61 0.27
CA THR A 430 20.64 -5.78 -0.55
C THR A 430 21.14 -5.42 -1.96
N GLY A 431 21.31 -4.13 -2.27
CA GLY A 431 21.79 -3.67 -3.57
C GLY A 431 20.69 -3.48 -4.61
N ARG A 432 19.44 -3.26 -4.21
CA ARG A 432 18.27 -3.24 -5.11
C ARG A 432 17.44 -1.97 -4.96
N ASP A 433 16.99 -1.41 -6.08
CA ASP A 433 16.18 -0.20 -6.12
C ASP A 433 14.67 -0.51 -6.06
N TRP A 434 13.90 0.41 -5.45
CA TRP A 434 12.44 0.33 -5.44
C TRP A 434 11.85 1.33 -6.42
N GLN A 435 10.91 0.89 -7.25
CA GLN A 435 10.07 1.79 -8.05
C GLN A 435 8.85 2.18 -7.21
N VAL A 436 8.67 3.48 -6.99
CA VAL A 436 7.61 4.04 -6.14
C VAL A 436 6.84 5.15 -6.84
N LEU A 437 5.62 5.40 -6.40
CA LEU A 437 4.87 6.60 -6.75
C LEU A 437 4.89 7.53 -5.54
N LEU A 438 5.44 8.72 -5.72
CA LEU A 438 5.41 9.79 -4.74
C LEU A 438 4.22 10.71 -5.01
N ARG A 439 3.65 11.24 -3.94
CA ARG A 439 2.67 12.31 -3.98
C ARG A 439 3.27 13.56 -3.33
N PHE A 440 3.24 14.66 -4.07
CA PHE A 440 3.59 16.01 -3.63
C PHE A 440 2.29 16.76 -3.38
N GLU A 441 2.13 17.39 -2.23
CA GLU A 441 0.99 18.26 -1.93
C GLU A 441 1.33 19.72 -2.25
N SER A 442 0.31 20.54 -2.50
CA SER A 442 0.45 21.98 -2.78
C SER A 442 0.74 22.85 -1.56
N ASP A 443 0.79 22.27 -0.35
CA ASP A 443 1.13 22.96 0.89
C ASP A 443 2.65 23.07 1.17
N GLY A 444 3.48 22.53 0.28
CA GLY A 444 4.94 22.50 0.44
C GLY A 444 5.45 21.47 1.45
N SER A 445 4.60 20.54 1.92
CA SER A 445 5.04 19.39 2.72
C SER A 445 5.99 18.47 1.94
N ASP A 446 6.76 17.65 2.66
CA ASP A 446 7.62 16.66 2.02
C ASP A 446 6.78 15.55 1.35
N PRO A 447 7.16 15.10 0.14
CA PRO A 447 6.39 14.12 -0.59
C PRO A 447 6.39 12.77 0.13
N PHE A 448 5.27 12.07 0.06
CA PHE A 448 5.11 10.73 0.65
C PHE A 448 4.85 9.67 -0.43
N ARG A 449 5.16 8.41 -0.10
CA ARG A 449 4.96 7.27 -1.00
C ARG A 449 3.50 6.85 -0.94
N VAL A 450 2.80 6.90 -2.08
CA VAL A 450 1.43 6.37 -2.21
C VAL A 450 1.40 4.94 -2.75
N TYR A 451 2.44 4.50 -3.45
CA TYR A 451 2.49 3.15 -4.00
C TYR A 451 3.93 2.64 -4.19
N VAL A 452 4.10 1.31 -4.15
CA VAL A 452 5.36 0.59 -4.40
C VAL A 452 5.09 -0.50 -5.43
N LYS A 453 5.93 -0.58 -6.47
CA LYS A 453 5.74 -1.49 -7.60
C LYS A 453 5.74 -2.96 -7.19
N HIS A 454 4.81 -3.74 -7.74
CA HIS A 454 4.62 -5.17 -7.42
C HIS A 454 5.34 -6.13 -8.39
N SER A 455 5.86 -5.63 -9.51
CA SER A 455 6.55 -6.41 -10.56
C SER A 455 7.75 -5.65 -11.14
N THR A 456 8.73 -6.35 -11.73
CA THR A 456 9.80 -5.76 -12.56
C THR A 456 10.47 -4.48 -12.02
N ALA A 457 11.05 -4.57 -10.82
CA ALA A 457 11.93 -3.59 -10.20
C ALA A 457 13.11 -4.32 -9.52
N GLY A 458 14.11 -3.63 -8.98
CA GLY A 458 15.16 -4.29 -8.19
C GLY A 458 14.57 -5.04 -6.99
N ALA A 459 13.70 -4.36 -6.24
CA ALA A 459 12.86 -4.94 -5.20
C ALA A 459 11.38 -4.61 -5.46
N VAL A 460 10.49 -5.57 -5.15
CA VAL A 460 9.04 -5.44 -5.39
C VAL A 460 8.22 -5.58 -4.11
N ALA A 461 7.09 -4.88 -4.03
CA ALA A 461 6.24 -4.81 -2.83
C ALA A 461 5.87 -6.19 -2.26
N PHE A 462 5.64 -7.20 -3.11
CA PHE A 462 5.36 -8.57 -2.69
C PHE A 462 6.47 -9.26 -1.88
N GLU A 463 7.64 -8.65 -1.70
CA GLU A 463 8.71 -9.12 -0.81
C GLU A 463 8.50 -8.75 0.66
N LEU A 464 7.83 -7.63 0.91
CA LEU A 464 7.76 -7.01 2.24
C LEU A 464 7.17 -8.00 3.24
N HIS A 465 7.81 -8.21 4.40
CA HIS A 465 7.37 -9.23 5.34
C HIS A 465 5.95 -8.94 5.85
N ASP A 466 5.66 -7.66 6.07
CA ASP A 466 4.39 -7.07 6.48
C ASP A 466 3.46 -6.71 5.30
N TRP A 467 3.65 -7.28 4.11
CA TRP A 467 2.76 -7.01 2.97
C TRP A 467 1.33 -7.39 3.36
N ASP A 468 0.46 -6.38 3.35
CA ASP A 468 -0.98 -6.51 3.38
C ASP A 468 -1.60 -5.76 2.19
N SER A 469 -2.71 -6.30 1.72
CA SER A 469 -3.50 -5.76 0.61
C SER A 469 -3.98 -4.31 0.87
N HIS A 470 -4.43 -3.96 2.07
CA HIS A 470 -5.00 -2.63 2.37
C HIS A 470 -3.89 -1.56 2.44
N ASP A 471 -2.76 -1.89 3.05
CA ASP A 471 -1.60 -1.00 3.18
C ASP A 471 -0.84 -0.81 1.86
N ARG A 472 -0.80 -1.83 1.00
CA ARG A 472 0.04 -1.86 -0.23
C ARG A 472 -0.73 -1.57 -1.52
N LEU A 473 -2.07 -1.56 -1.45
CA LEU A 473 -2.97 -1.06 -2.50
C LEU A 473 -3.93 0.01 -1.89
N PRO A 474 -3.40 1.16 -1.43
CA PRO A 474 -4.22 2.19 -0.81
C PRO A 474 -5.09 2.92 -1.84
N ILE A 475 -6.20 3.48 -1.35
CA ILE A 475 -7.01 4.47 -2.06
C ILE A 475 -6.67 5.84 -1.49
N PHE A 476 -6.52 6.84 -2.37
CA PHE A 476 -6.24 8.23 -2.00
C PHE A 476 -7.13 9.17 -2.81
N GLU A 477 -7.33 10.40 -2.34
CA GLU A 477 -8.25 11.35 -2.98
C GLU A 477 -7.53 12.32 -3.93
N LEU A 478 -8.03 12.51 -5.15
CA LEU A 478 -7.65 13.61 -6.05
C LEU A 478 -8.93 14.38 -6.43
N GLY A 479 -9.01 15.68 -6.15
CA GLY A 479 -10.19 16.51 -6.45
C GLY A 479 -11.53 15.93 -5.97
N GLY A 480 -11.59 15.34 -4.78
CA GLY A 480 -12.80 14.68 -4.28
C GLY A 480 -13.07 13.27 -4.82
N VAL A 481 -12.22 12.74 -5.72
CA VAL A 481 -12.37 11.42 -6.36
C VAL A 481 -11.44 10.40 -5.73
N GLY A 482 -11.97 9.23 -5.39
CA GLY A 482 -11.18 8.06 -4.98
C GLY A 482 -10.32 7.54 -6.13
N ALA A 483 -9.00 7.58 -5.94
CA ALA A 483 -7.99 7.16 -6.90
C ALA A 483 -7.16 5.99 -6.37
N GLY A 484 -6.78 5.09 -7.29
CA GLY A 484 -5.82 4.01 -7.06
C GLY A 484 -4.61 4.15 -7.98
N ALA A 485 -3.49 3.54 -7.60
CA ALA A 485 -2.26 3.56 -8.41
C ALA A 485 -1.67 2.16 -8.59
N THR A 486 -1.05 1.95 -9.75
CA THR A 486 -0.05 0.90 -9.97
C THR A 486 1.09 1.50 -10.80
N ILE A 487 2.17 0.77 -11.10
CA ILE A 487 3.27 1.28 -11.94
C ILE A 487 3.57 0.30 -13.07
N CYS A 488 3.50 0.78 -14.31
CA CYS A 488 3.95 0.07 -15.51
C CYS A 488 3.39 -1.36 -15.58
N HIS A 489 4.26 -2.36 -15.74
CA HIS A 489 3.94 -3.80 -15.82
C HIS A 489 3.00 -4.35 -14.73
N ASP A 490 2.81 -3.67 -13.59
CA ASP A 490 1.79 -4.03 -12.62
C ASP A 490 0.36 -4.08 -13.22
N HIS A 491 0.11 -3.35 -14.33
CA HIS A 491 -1.17 -3.44 -15.04
C HIS A 491 -1.47 -4.83 -15.64
N TYR A 492 -0.46 -5.70 -15.81
CA TYR A 492 -0.65 -7.09 -16.24
C TYR A 492 -1.15 -7.99 -15.09
N LEU A 493 -1.14 -7.50 -13.85
CA LEU A 493 -1.62 -8.21 -12.67
C LEU A 493 -3.04 -7.73 -12.32
N GLY A 494 -4.06 -8.15 -13.09
CA GLY A 494 -5.42 -7.59 -13.03
C GLY A 494 -6.12 -7.64 -11.67
N LEU A 495 -5.69 -8.50 -10.74
CA LEU A 495 -6.22 -8.48 -9.37
C LEU A 495 -5.82 -7.22 -8.58
N LEU A 496 -4.74 -6.52 -8.96
CA LEU A 496 -4.34 -5.25 -8.33
C LEU A 496 -5.35 -4.12 -8.62
N PRO A 497 -5.64 -3.74 -9.90
CA PRO A 497 -6.68 -2.75 -10.20
C PRO A 497 -8.08 -3.20 -9.78
N ARG A 498 -8.41 -4.50 -9.87
CA ARG A 498 -9.67 -5.06 -9.34
C ARG A 498 -9.86 -4.74 -7.86
N PHE A 499 -8.83 -4.99 -7.05
CA PHE A 499 -8.88 -4.72 -5.61
C PHE A 499 -8.99 -3.22 -5.30
N LEU A 500 -8.34 -2.36 -6.09
CA LEU A 500 -8.49 -0.90 -5.97
C LEU A 500 -9.91 -0.42 -6.32
N ALA A 501 -10.49 -0.93 -7.41
CA ALA A 501 -11.83 -0.57 -7.86
C ALA A 501 -12.92 -0.98 -6.87
N ALA A 502 -12.81 -2.21 -6.33
CA ALA A 502 -13.65 -2.73 -5.26
C ALA A 502 -13.64 -1.85 -3.99
N ARG A 503 -12.48 -1.24 -3.67
CA ARG A 503 -12.31 -0.29 -2.55
C ARG A 503 -12.81 1.13 -2.86
N GLY A 504 -13.42 1.36 -4.01
CA GLY A 504 -14.01 2.65 -4.39
C GLY A 504 -13.15 3.51 -5.31
N ALA A 505 -12.06 2.99 -5.92
CA ALA A 505 -11.39 3.74 -6.99
C ALA A 505 -12.37 4.02 -8.15
N ARG A 506 -12.36 5.27 -8.64
CA ARG A 506 -13.03 5.74 -9.87
C ARG A 506 -12.05 6.35 -10.86
N LEU A 507 -10.83 6.62 -10.41
CA LEU A 507 -9.65 6.93 -11.22
C LEU A 507 -8.54 5.92 -10.89
N TRP A 508 -7.80 5.49 -11.91
CA TRP A 508 -6.62 4.65 -11.76
C TRP A 508 -5.48 5.16 -12.62
N VAL A 509 -4.31 5.35 -11.98
CA VAL A 509 -3.08 5.76 -12.67
C VAL A 509 -2.09 4.60 -12.78
N ASN A 510 -1.45 4.50 -13.94
CA ASN A 510 -0.40 3.53 -14.25
C ASN A 510 0.77 4.21 -14.98
N PRO A 511 1.52 5.13 -14.35
CA PRO A 511 2.70 5.71 -14.96
C PRO A 511 3.69 4.61 -15.37
N SER A 512 4.23 4.74 -16.57
CA SER A 512 5.13 3.78 -17.21
C SER A 512 6.47 4.44 -17.55
N PHE A 513 7.52 3.65 -17.78
CA PHE A 513 8.85 4.20 -18.10
C PHE A 513 8.92 4.65 -19.56
N ASP A 514 9.30 3.80 -20.49
CA ASP A 514 9.50 4.17 -21.90
C ASP A 514 9.31 2.96 -22.84
N ASN A 515 9.48 3.19 -24.15
CA ASN A 515 9.64 2.14 -25.18
C ASN A 515 8.55 1.05 -25.21
N VAL A 516 7.33 1.39 -24.79
CA VAL A 516 6.20 0.47 -24.71
C VAL A 516 5.77 -0.04 -26.09
N THR A 517 5.16 -1.20 -26.14
CA THR A 517 4.49 -1.68 -27.36
C THR A 517 3.04 -1.23 -27.31
N ASP A 518 2.69 -0.17 -28.04
CA ASP A 518 1.36 0.47 -28.03
C ASP A 518 0.21 -0.53 -27.88
N ILE A 519 0.00 -1.41 -28.88
CA ILE A 519 -1.12 -2.36 -28.91
C ILE A 519 -1.24 -3.25 -27.66
N LYS A 520 -0.16 -3.45 -26.89
CA LYS A 520 -0.24 -4.14 -25.59
C LYS A 520 -0.70 -3.23 -24.46
N TRP A 521 -0.13 -2.03 -24.39
CA TRP A 521 -0.48 -1.04 -23.38
C TRP A 521 -1.93 -0.59 -23.58
N SER A 522 -2.30 -0.15 -24.78
CA SER A 522 -3.68 0.26 -25.09
C SER A 522 -4.69 -0.88 -24.84
N SER A 523 -4.40 -2.13 -25.25
CA SER A 523 -5.28 -3.28 -24.97
C SER A 523 -5.49 -3.56 -23.47
N VAL A 524 -4.42 -3.55 -22.66
CA VAL A 524 -4.53 -3.86 -21.22
C VAL A 524 -5.09 -2.69 -20.44
N LEU A 525 -4.68 -1.45 -20.72
CA LEU A 525 -5.21 -0.25 -20.05
C LEU A 525 -6.70 -0.04 -20.35
N ARG A 526 -7.14 -0.24 -21.60
CA ARG A 526 -8.56 -0.19 -21.98
C ARG A 526 -9.37 -1.28 -21.29
N LEU A 527 -8.84 -2.51 -21.20
CA LEU A 527 -9.47 -3.58 -20.42
C LEU A 527 -9.60 -3.19 -18.95
N ARG A 528 -8.57 -2.59 -18.32
CA ARG A 528 -8.66 -2.11 -16.93
C ARG A 528 -9.75 -1.08 -16.75
N ALA A 529 -9.87 -0.11 -17.65
CA ALA A 529 -10.90 0.93 -17.56
C ALA A 529 -12.32 0.33 -17.59
N VAL A 530 -12.58 -0.56 -18.55
CA VAL A 530 -13.89 -1.22 -18.71
C VAL A 530 -14.22 -2.15 -17.56
N GLU A 531 -13.30 -3.06 -17.20
CA GLU A 531 -13.60 -4.12 -16.24
C GLU A 531 -13.80 -3.59 -14.80
N ASN A 532 -13.19 -2.44 -14.50
CA ASN A 532 -13.21 -1.84 -13.16
C ASN A 532 -14.11 -0.61 -13.05
N ARG A 533 -14.72 -0.16 -14.17
CA ARG A 533 -15.55 1.05 -14.26
C ARG A 533 -14.84 2.30 -13.70
N PHE A 534 -13.57 2.49 -14.07
CA PHE A 534 -12.78 3.67 -13.72
C PHE A 534 -12.18 4.36 -14.96
N PHE A 535 -11.74 5.61 -14.80
CA PHE A 535 -10.82 6.21 -15.75
C PHE A 535 -9.42 5.61 -15.58
N ALA A 536 -8.75 5.27 -16.67
CA ALA A 536 -7.39 4.73 -16.67
C ALA A 536 -6.43 5.72 -17.35
N LEU A 537 -5.42 6.23 -16.63
CA LEU A 537 -4.41 7.16 -17.16
C LEU A 537 -2.99 6.59 -17.04
N CYS A 538 -2.18 6.74 -18.09
CA CYS A 538 -0.79 6.30 -18.13
C CYS A 538 0.06 7.27 -18.97
N THR A 539 0.92 8.05 -18.32
CA THR A 539 1.99 8.78 -19.02
C THR A 539 3.31 8.02 -18.93
N LEU A 540 4.25 8.39 -19.80
CA LEU A 540 5.54 7.76 -19.97
C LEU A 540 6.56 8.77 -20.54
N HIS A 541 7.83 8.40 -20.51
CA HIS A 541 8.89 9.15 -21.19
C HIS A 541 8.88 8.86 -22.69
N CYS A 542 9.12 9.89 -23.51
CA CYS A 542 9.32 9.71 -24.95
C CYS A 542 10.76 9.30 -25.26
N CYS A 543 10.94 8.13 -25.89
CA CYS A 543 12.24 7.68 -26.40
C CYS A 543 12.63 8.43 -27.68
N ALA A 544 13.89 8.85 -27.77
CA ALA A 544 14.51 9.28 -29.04
C ALA A 544 14.82 8.12 -30.02
N ASN A 545 14.22 6.92 -29.86
CA ASN A 545 14.56 5.71 -30.62
C ASN A 545 13.77 5.53 -31.92
N GLY A 546 13.01 6.55 -32.35
CA GLY A 546 12.22 6.54 -33.58
C GLY A 546 10.88 5.79 -33.50
N ARG A 547 10.55 5.15 -32.37
CA ARG A 547 9.20 4.61 -32.15
C ARG A 547 8.27 5.73 -31.72
N ARG A 548 7.17 5.93 -32.45
CA ARG A 548 6.08 6.80 -32.01
C ARG A 548 5.53 6.25 -30.70
N THR A 549 5.58 7.06 -29.65
CA THR A 549 4.98 6.79 -28.35
C THR A 549 4.12 7.99 -27.98
N HIS A 550 3.13 7.78 -27.12
CA HIS A 550 2.17 8.79 -26.68
C HIS A 550 1.60 8.35 -25.32
N PRO A 551 1.06 9.28 -24.51
CA PRO A 551 0.35 8.89 -23.30
C PRO A 551 -0.93 8.09 -23.63
N PHE A 552 -1.48 7.40 -22.64
CA PHE A 552 -2.68 6.58 -22.79
C PHE A 552 -3.75 7.02 -21.79
N GLY A 553 -4.99 7.08 -22.25
CA GLY A 553 -6.14 7.41 -21.42
C GLY A 553 -7.40 6.72 -21.93
N PHE A 554 -8.12 6.04 -21.04
CA PHE A 554 -9.39 5.37 -21.37
C PHE A 554 -10.47 5.67 -20.35
N ALA A 555 -11.68 5.91 -20.86
CA ALA A 555 -12.89 6.09 -20.08
C ALA A 555 -13.43 4.75 -19.51
N PRO A 556 -14.31 4.78 -18.49
CA PRO A 556 -14.96 3.58 -17.94
C PRO A 556 -15.69 2.69 -18.96
N ASP A 557 -16.08 3.22 -20.11
CA ASP A 557 -16.70 2.49 -21.22
C ASP A 557 -15.70 1.95 -22.27
N GLY A 558 -14.40 2.22 -22.10
CA GLY A 558 -13.34 1.82 -23.01
C GLY A 558 -13.10 2.76 -24.18
N GLY A 559 -13.85 3.87 -24.26
CA GLY A 559 -13.55 4.99 -25.14
C GLY A 559 -12.17 5.57 -24.85
N GLU A 560 -11.48 5.99 -25.91
CA GLU A 560 -10.21 6.70 -25.78
C GLU A 560 -10.45 8.15 -25.34
N LEU A 561 -9.64 8.63 -24.40
CA LEU A 561 -9.71 10.02 -23.95
C LEU A 561 -9.00 10.93 -24.94
N SER A 562 -9.54 12.13 -25.11
CA SER A 562 -8.86 13.21 -25.84
C SER A 562 -8.11 14.12 -24.88
N ALA A 563 -7.08 14.78 -25.38
CA ALA A 563 -6.30 15.76 -24.65
C ALA A 563 -5.95 16.98 -25.52
N ARG A 564 -5.72 18.11 -24.86
CA ARG A 564 -5.29 19.38 -25.48
C ARG A 564 -3.98 19.86 -24.83
N GLN A 565 -3.21 20.67 -25.54
CA GLN A 565 -2.08 21.38 -24.90
C GLN A 565 -2.64 22.53 -24.02
N PRO A 566 -1.95 22.92 -22.92
CA PRO A 566 -2.36 24.07 -22.10
C PRO A 566 -2.54 25.33 -22.95
N GLY A 567 -3.67 26.03 -22.78
CA GLY A 567 -4.03 27.23 -23.55
C GLY A 567 -4.48 26.97 -25.00
N ALA A 568 -4.58 25.73 -25.46
CA ALA A 568 -5.11 25.38 -26.78
C ALA A 568 -6.57 24.89 -26.69
N ASP A 569 -7.42 25.33 -27.63
CA ASP A 569 -8.82 24.90 -27.74
C ASP A 569 -8.98 23.49 -28.34
N ALA A 570 -8.06 23.10 -29.23
CA ALA A 570 -8.16 21.85 -29.98
C ALA A 570 -7.73 20.64 -29.16
N ALA A 571 -8.67 19.70 -28.94
CA ALA A 571 -8.41 18.41 -28.32
C ALA A 571 -8.27 17.29 -29.37
N TRP A 572 -7.35 16.37 -29.13
CA TRP A 572 -6.98 15.26 -30.02
C TRP A 572 -7.03 13.94 -29.25
N PRO A 573 -7.32 12.78 -29.89
CA PRO A 573 -7.16 11.48 -29.25
C PRO A 573 -5.76 11.31 -28.68
N LEU A 574 -5.61 10.70 -27.51
CA LEU A 574 -4.30 10.54 -26.88
C LEU A 574 -3.29 9.73 -27.71
N SER A 575 -3.74 8.86 -28.62
CA SER A 575 -2.90 8.20 -29.62
C SER A 575 -2.27 9.13 -30.65
N GLU A 576 -2.81 10.33 -30.83
CA GLU A 576 -2.27 11.38 -31.70
C GLU A 576 -1.31 12.33 -30.95
N CYS A 577 -1.44 12.42 -29.61
CA CYS A 577 -0.62 13.21 -28.68
C CYS A 577 0.82 12.68 -28.50
N SER A 578 1.56 12.54 -29.61
CA SER A 578 2.92 11.97 -29.65
C SER A 578 4.05 12.99 -29.64
N GLU A 579 3.76 14.29 -29.58
CA GLU A 579 4.79 15.34 -29.50
C GLU A 579 5.43 15.36 -28.11
N ALA A 580 6.76 15.25 -28.07
CA ALA A 580 7.52 15.03 -26.85
C ALA A 580 7.97 16.34 -26.18
N GLY A 581 7.99 16.35 -24.85
CA GLY A 581 8.28 17.54 -24.04
C GLY A 581 7.02 18.33 -23.65
N ASN A 582 5.85 17.91 -24.13
CA ASN A 582 4.58 18.57 -23.88
C ASN A 582 3.91 18.13 -22.56
N ILE A 583 2.93 18.94 -22.16
CA ILE A 583 1.93 18.63 -21.16
C ILE A 583 0.60 18.45 -21.90
N TYR A 584 -0.20 17.46 -21.50
CA TYR A 584 -1.50 17.17 -22.07
C TYR A 584 -2.59 17.28 -21.01
N MET A 585 -3.54 18.19 -21.23
CA MET A 585 -4.68 18.47 -20.38
C MET A 585 -5.85 17.57 -20.77
N ILE A 586 -6.46 16.91 -19.78
CA ILE A 586 -7.56 15.94 -19.95
C ILE A 586 -8.67 16.26 -18.96
N GLU A 587 -9.91 16.29 -19.43
CA GLU A 587 -11.11 16.49 -18.63
C GLU A 587 -11.85 15.15 -18.48
N LEU A 588 -12.24 14.80 -17.26
CA LEU A 588 -12.82 13.50 -16.91
C LEU A 588 -14.25 13.68 -16.39
N ASP A 589 -15.26 13.27 -17.16
CA ASP A 589 -16.67 13.18 -16.71
C ASP A 589 -16.82 12.06 -15.68
N MET A 590 -16.75 12.38 -14.38
CA MET A 590 -16.79 11.39 -13.32
C MET A 590 -18.14 10.65 -13.21
N ASP A 591 -19.21 11.16 -13.80
CA ASP A 591 -20.50 10.49 -13.85
C ASP A 591 -20.49 9.30 -14.83
N LEU A 592 -19.56 9.27 -15.80
CA LEU A 592 -19.44 8.20 -16.81
C LEU A 592 -19.21 6.81 -16.20
N ALA A 593 -18.56 6.73 -15.04
CA ALA A 593 -18.38 5.49 -14.30
C ALA A 593 -19.70 4.83 -13.87
N SER A 594 -20.73 5.65 -13.61
CA SER A 594 -22.06 5.22 -13.14
C SER A 594 -23.03 4.82 -14.27
N LYS A 595 -22.77 5.28 -15.50
CA LYS A 595 -23.58 4.97 -16.69
C LYS A 595 -23.41 3.48 -17.07
N PRO A 596 -24.29 2.87 -17.89
CA PRO A 596 -24.04 1.55 -18.48
C PRO A 596 -22.79 1.52 -19.38
N LEU A 597 -22.34 0.32 -19.78
CA LEU A 597 -21.25 0.16 -20.74
C LEU A 597 -21.74 0.43 -22.18
N ASP A 598 -21.31 1.54 -22.77
CA ASP A 598 -21.52 1.82 -24.19
C ASP A 598 -20.47 1.12 -25.05
N TRP A 599 -20.82 -0.08 -25.53
CA TRP A 599 -19.97 -0.87 -26.43
C TRP A 599 -19.59 -0.14 -27.73
N SER A 600 -20.33 0.90 -28.15
CA SER A 600 -20.00 1.65 -29.38
C SER A 600 -18.71 2.46 -29.25
N LYS A 601 -18.27 2.78 -28.02
CA LYS A 601 -17.04 3.51 -27.71
C LYS A 601 -15.78 2.64 -27.81
N ILE A 602 -15.92 1.32 -27.65
CA ILE A 602 -14.80 0.37 -27.80
C ILE A 602 -14.53 0.17 -29.30
N PRO A 603 -13.36 0.56 -29.84
CA PRO A 603 -13.08 0.37 -31.27
C PRO A 603 -13.09 -1.11 -31.64
N PRO A 604 -13.63 -1.51 -32.80
CA PRO A 604 -13.63 -2.91 -33.23
C PRO A 604 -12.21 -3.36 -33.60
N ALA A 605 -11.79 -4.52 -33.11
CA ALA A 605 -10.48 -5.08 -33.43
C ALA A 605 -10.41 -5.53 -34.89
N GLU A 606 -9.40 -5.06 -35.63
CA GLU A 606 -9.17 -5.51 -36.99
C GLU A 606 -8.79 -7.01 -37.05
N PRO A 607 -9.37 -7.79 -37.98
CA PRO A 607 -9.02 -9.19 -38.15
C PRO A 607 -7.72 -9.33 -38.94
N LYS A 608 -6.73 -10.06 -38.42
CA LYS A 608 -5.58 -10.46 -39.23
C LYS A 608 -5.94 -11.68 -40.07
N ARG A 609 -6.06 -11.49 -41.38
CA ARG A 609 -6.19 -12.60 -42.34
C ARG A 609 -4.98 -13.55 -42.18
N PRO A 610 -5.13 -14.88 -42.33
CA PRO A 610 -4.02 -15.84 -42.20
C PRO A 610 -2.85 -15.68 -43.20
N GLY A 611 -2.94 -14.78 -44.17
CA GLY A 611 -2.02 -14.64 -45.31
C GLY A 611 -0.65 -13.99 -45.02
N GLY A 612 -0.15 -14.02 -43.78
CA GLY A 612 1.16 -13.47 -43.44
C GLY A 612 1.81 -14.24 -42.30
N ASP A 613 2.62 -15.25 -42.65
CA ASP A 613 3.43 -16.16 -41.80
C ASP A 613 3.07 -16.23 -40.30
N ILE A 614 1.80 -16.49 -40.00
CA ILE A 614 1.44 -17.06 -38.71
C ILE A 614 1.73 -18.56 -38.82
N THR A 615 3.01 -18.95 -38.84
CA THR A 615 3.40 -20.36 -38.74
C THR A 615 2.92 -20.89 -37.39
N LEU A 616 1.74 -21.51 -37.35
CA LEU A 616 1.12 -22.07 -36.15
C LEU A 616 1.88 -23.33 -35.72
N ARG A 617 2.63 -23.28 -34.60
CA ARG A 617 3.60 -24.36 -34.24
C ARG A 617 3.08 -25.36 -33.20
N LYS A 618 2.23 -24.94 -32.26
CA LYS A 618 1.63 -25.82 -31.24
C LYS A 618 0.11 -25.65 -31.26
N THR A 619 -0.56 -26.40 -32.12
CA THR A 619 -1.99 -26.21 -32.40
C THR A 619 -2.89 -27.24 -31.74
N VAL A 620 -4.06 -26.81 -31.30
CA VAL A 620 -5.14 -27.70 -30.86
C VAL A 620 -6.43 -27.35 -31.60
N ARG A 621 -7.19 -28.38 -31.98
CA ARG A 621 -8.52 -28.21 -32.59
C ARG A 621 -9.58 -28.18 -31.50
N ILE A 622 -10.46 -27.20 -31.58
CA ILE A 622 -11.58 -26.99 -30.67
C ILE A 622 -12.88 -26.78 -31.45
N LYS A 623 -14.02 -27.01 -30.80
CA LYS A 623 -15.35 -26.64 -31.32
C LYS A 623 -16.36 -26.53 -30.21
N LEU A 624 -17.55 -26.00 -30.52
CA LEU A 624 -18.74 -26.37 -29.78
C LEU A 624 -19.24 -27.73 -30.31
N LYS A 625 -19.72 -28.57 -29.39
CA LYS A 625 -20.47 -29.78 -29.68
C LYS A 625 -21.65 -29.81 -28.72
N ASP A 626 -22.87 -29.81 -29.25
CA ASP A 626 -24.11 -29.79 -28.47
C ASP A 626 -24.16 -28.58 -27.50
N GLY A 627 -23.75 -27.40 -27.97
CA GLY A 627 -23.64 -26.18 -27.15
C GLY A 627 -22.50 -26.18 -26.12
N ARG A 628 -21.56 -27.12 -26.16
CA ARG A 628 -20.50 -27.27 -25.14
C ARG A 628 -19.07 -27.28 -25.72
N PRO A 629 -18.07 -26.70 -25.04
CA PRO A 629 -16.68 -26.76 -25.49
C PRO A 629 -16.17 -28.19 -25.66
N ALA A 630 -15.48 -28.45 -26.77
CA ALA A 630 -14.83 -29.71 -27.07
C ALA A 630 -13.42 -29.47 -27.60
N VAL A 631 -12.47 -30.36 -27.24
CA VAL A 631 -11.07 -30.32 -27.68
C VAL A 631 -10.68 -31.67 -28.27
N LEU A 632 -9.91 -31.66 -29.36
CA LEU A 632 -9.33 -32.86 -29.95
C LEU A 632 -8.14 -33.35 -29.13
N GLY A 633 -8.33 -34.43 -28.35
CA GLY A 633 -7.26 -35.10 -27.60
C GLY A 633 -6.58 -36.23 -28.40
N ARG A 634 -5.61 -36.90 -27.76
CA ARG A 634 -4.89 -38.04 -28.38
C ARG A 634 -5.81 -39.18 -28.82
N THR A 635 -6.91 -39.42 -28.10
CA THR A 635 -7.91 -40.48 -28.37
C THR A 635 -9.23 -39.91 -28.91
N GLY A 636 -9.14 -38.88 -29.75
CA GLY A 636 -10.28 -38.20 -30.36
C GLY A 636 -10.89 -37.09 -29.50
N TRP A 637 -12.06 -36.61 -29.93
CA TRP A 637 -12.76 -35.50 -29.29
C TRP A 637 -13.17 -35.79 -27.85
N LYS A 638 -12.90 -34.84 -26.95
CA LYS A 638 -13.42 -34.81 -25.59
C LYS A 638 -14.26 -33.56 -25.41
N SER A 639 -15.52 -33.73 -25.03
CA SER A 639 -16.45 -32.63 -24.75
C SER A 639 -16.55 -32.35 -23.26
N MET A 640 -16.85 -31.11 -22.91
CA MET A 640 -17.17 -30.71 -21.54
C MET A 640 -18.51 -31.34 -21.12
N LYS A 641 -18.56 -31.87 -19.89
CA LYS A 641 -19.81 -32.40 -19.31
C LYS A 641 -20.75 -31.24 -18.95
N ALA A 642 -22.06 -31.48 -18.98
CA ALA A 642 -23.08 -30.46 -18.74
C ALA A 642 -22.97 -29.76 -17.37
N ASP A 643 -22.47 -30.46 -16.36
CA ASP A 643 -22.32 -30.01 -14.98
C ASP A 643 -20.94 -29.40 -14.66
N LYS A 644 -20.10 -29.15 -15.68
CA LYS A 644 -18.71 -28.68 -15.52
C LYS A 644 -18.45 -27.41 -16.32
N SER A 645 -17.78 -26.46 -15.67
CA SER A 645 -17.21 -25.25 -16.29
C SER A 645 -15.76 -25.44 -16.76
N ARG A 646 -15.22 -26.67 -16.72
CA ARG A 646 -13.81 -26.93 -17.05
C ARG A 646 -13.60 -28.30 -17.68
N LEU A 647 -12.60 -28.39 -18.55
CA LEU A 647 -12.26 -29.57 -19.34
C LEU A 647 -10.73 -29.68 -19.44
N CYS A 648 -10.17 -30.80 -18.99
CA CYS A 648 -8.76 -31.13 -19.14
C CYS A 648 -8.60 -32.20 -20.23
N VAL A 649 -7.74 -31.98 -21.22
CA VAL A 649 -7.54 -32.91 -22.34
C VAL A 649 -6.07 -33.09 -22.65
N GLU A 650 -5.63 -34.35 -22.66
CA GLU A 650 -4.28 -34.71 -23.06
C GLU A 650 -4.16 -34.68 -24.60
N THR A 651 -3.24 -33.85 -25.11
CA THR A 651 -2.99 -33.67 -26.55
C THR A 651 -1.59 -34.15 -26.92
N LYS A 652 -1.22 -34.06 -28.20
CA LYS A 652 0.17 -34.32 -28.65
C LYS A 652 1.19 -33.27 -28.17
N TYR A 653 0.72 -32.13 -27.63
CA TYR A 653 1.56 -31.05 -27.10
C TYR A 653 1.55 -30.98 -25.56
N GLY A 654 0.92 -31.94 -24.88
CA GLY A 654 0.70 -31.97 -23.43
C GLY A 654 -0.75 -31.71 -23.02
N PRO A 655 -1.01 -31.55 -21.71
CA PRO A 655 -2.36 -31.29 -21.19
C PRO A 655 -2.81 -29.85 -21.48
N ILE A 656 -4.04 -29.73 -21.97
CA ILE A 656 -4.76 -28.46 -22.15
C ILE A 656 -5.82 -28.35 -21.06
N HIS A 657 -5.96 -27.16 -20.46
CA HIS A 657 -7.03 -26.82 -19.53
C HIS A 657 -7.93 -25.75 -20.14
N VAL A 658 -9.14 -26.13 -20.54
CA VAL A 658 -10.18 -25.18 -20.94
C VAL A 658 -11.00 -24.83 -19.72
N GLY A 659 -11.07 -23.54 -19.37
CA GLY A 659 -11.99 -23.01 -18.35
C GLY A 659 -13.01 -22.09 -18.99
N VAL A 660 -14.29 -22.32 -18.72
CA VAL A 660 -15.41 -21.48 -19.20
C VAL A 660 -15.61 -20.31 -18.25
N VAL A 661 -15.64 -19.11 -18.81
CA VAL A 661 -16.03 -17.88 -18.12
C VAL A 661 -17.24 -17.31 -18.86
N SER A 662 -18.42 -17.43 -18.26
CA SER A 662 -19.70 -17.17 -18.93
C SER A 662 -20.01 -15.67 -19.04
N GLY A 663 -20.41 -15.24 -20.24
CA GLY A 663 -20.87 -13.88 -20.51
C GLY A 663 -19.89 -12.79 -20.08
N GLU A 664 -20.42 -11.76 -19.44
CA GLU A 664 -19.69 -10.58 -18.95
C GLU A 664 -18.68 -10.89 -17.83
N ARG A 665 -18.75 -12.06 -17.18
CA ARG A 665 -17.78 -12.48 -16.15
C ARG A 665 -16.35 -12.56 -16.66
N ILE A 666 -16.14 -12.55 -17.98
CA ILE A 666 -14.82 -12.42 -18.61
C ILE A 666 -14.13 -11.09 -18.28
N LEU A 667 -14.90 -10.09 -17.82
CA LEU A 667 -14.41 -8.83 -17.28
C LEU A 667 -13.95 -8.99 -15.82
N ASP A 668 -14.45 -9.95 -15.03
CA ASP A 668 -13.85 -10.21 -13.72
C ASP A 668 -12.49 -10.92 -13.86
N ALA A 669 -11.42 -10.21 -13.50
CA ALA A 669 -10.05 -10.75 -13.48
C ALA A 669 -9.88 -11.95 -12.53
N ALA A 670 -10.69 -12.07 -11.47
CA ALA A 670 -10.67 -13.20 -10.54
C ALA A 670 -11.17 -14.50 -11.18
N ASP A 671 -12.21 -14.44 -12.02
CA ASP A 671 -12.71 -15.62 -12.75
C ASP A 671 -11.68 -16.12 -13.76
N CYS A 672 -11.05 -15.21 -14.50
CA CYS A 672 -9.93 -15.53 -15.38
C CYS A 672 -8.77 -16.13 -14.58
N PHE A 673 -8.41 -15.52 -13.44
CA PHE A 673 -7.36 -16.01 -12.55
C PHE A 673 -7.63 -17.44 -12.04
N HIS A 674 -8.87 -17.79 -11.71
CA HIS A 674 -9.24 -19.14 -11.27
C HIS A 674 -9.01 -20.20 -12.36
N VAL A 675 -9.20 -19.87 -13.65
CA VAL A 675 -8.83 -20.75 -14.77
C VAL A 675 -7.31 -20.93 -14.83
N LEU A 676 -6.54 -19.85 -14.68
CA LEU A 676 -5.06 -19.92 -14.77
C LEU A 676 -4.43 -20.66 -13.58
N ASP A 677 -4.91 -20.44 -12.36
CA ASP A 677 -4.41 -21.14 -11.17
C ASP A 677 -4.82 -22.62 -11.20
N SER A 678 -6.01 -22.95 -11.71
CA SER A 678 -6.42 -24.35 -11.95
C SER A 678 -5.51 -25.04 -12.97
N ALA A 679 -5.21 -24.38 -14.10
CA ALA A 679 -4.30 -24.90 -15.12
C ALA A 679 -2.87 -25.10 -14.57
N LYS A 680 -2.35 -24.12 -13.83
CA LYS A 680 -1.02 -24.16 -13.19
C LYS A 680 -0.87 -25.35 -12.23
N ARG A 681 -1.88 -25.62 -11.40
CA ARG A 681 -1.85 -26.75 -10.42
C ARG A 681 -1.69 -28.12 -11.06
N ILE A 682 -2.08 -28.28 -12.33
CA ILE A 682 -1.98 -29.54 -13.09
C ILE A 682 -0.95 -29.49 -14.24
N GLY A 683 -0.14 -28.42 -14.32
CA GLY A 683 0.87 -28.24 -15.37
C GLY A 683 0.30 -28.12 -16.79
N ALA A 684 -0.94 -27.66 -16.94
CA ALA A 684 -1.64 -27.59 -18.23
C ALA A 684 -1.57 -26.20 -18.87
N ALA A 685 -1.57 -26.17 -20.20
CA ALA A 685 -1.69 -24.93 -20.98
C ALA A 685 -3.15 -24.43 -20.93
N PRO A 686 -3.43 -23.21 -20.45
CA PRO A 686 -4.79 -22.70 -20.34
C PRO A 686 -5.34 -22.19 -21.67
N ILE A 687 -6.64 -22.43 -21.88
CA ILE A 687 -7.48 -21.72 -22.84
C ILE A 687 -8.66 -21.13 -22.03
N ILE A 688 -8.89 -19.83 -22.18
CA ILE A 688 -10.05 -19.17 -21.59
C ILE A 688 -11.17 -19.24 -22.62
N TRP A 689 -12.30 -19.83 -22.24
CA TRP A 689 -13.46 -19.97 -23.10
C TRP A 689 -14.56 -19.02 -22.64
N ASN A 690 -14.73 -17.91 -23.35
CA ASN A 690 -15.81 -16.99 -23.09
C ASN A 690 -17.08 -17.42 -23.84
N HIS A 691 -18.09 -17.85 -23.07
CA HIS A 691 -19.33 -18.40 -23.60
C HIS A 691 -20.51 -17.50 -23.25
N TRP A 692 -21.13 -16.92 -24.26
CA TRP A 692 -22.32 -16.08 -24.12
C TRP A 692 -23.56 -16.87 -24.55
N GLU A 693 -24.73 -16.55 -23.98
CA GLU A 693 -26.00 -16.95 -24.60
C GLU A 693 -26.14 -16.20 -25.93
N ARG A 694 -26.12 -14.86 -25.84
CA ARG A 694 -26.07 -13.91 -26.96
C ARG A 694 -24.96 -12.88 -26.72
N LEU A 695 -24.28 -12.45 -27.78
CA LEU A 695 -23.21 -11.45 -27.68
C LEU A 695 -23.78 -10.05 -27.40
N PRO A 696 -23.09 -9.20 -26.60
CA PRO A 696 -23.58 -7.89 -26.19
C PRO A 696 -23.39 -6.81 -27.26
N ALA A 697 -22.52 -7.08 -28.23
CA ALA A 697 -22.19 -6.23 -29.37
C ALA A 697 -21.63 -7.12 -30.50
N ASP A 698 -21.21 -6.54 -31.63
CA ASP A 698 -20.34 -7.22 -32.58
C ASP A 698 -19.09 -7.78 -31.85
N SER A 699 -18.78 -9.04 -32.09
CA SER A 699 -17.68 -9.75 -31.43
C SER A 699 -16.32 -9.08 -31.69
N ALA A 700 -16.16 -8.29 -32.76
CA ALA A 700 -14.97 -7.48 -32.99
C ALA A 700 -14.65 -6.50 -31.85
N ARG A 701 -15.69 -5.92 -31.21
CA ARG A 701 -15.51 -4.95 -30.11
C ARG A 701 -15.19 -5.66 -28.80
N LEU A 702 -15.84 -6.80 -28.54
CA LEU A 702 -15.47 -7.69 -27.44
C LEU A 702 -14.02 -8.19 -27.60
N ALA A 703 -13.61 -8.54 -28.82
CA ALA A 703 -12.26 -8.99 -29.12
C ALA A 703 -11.17 -7.95 -28.77
N THR A 704 -11.44 -6.65 -28.90
CA THR A 704 -10.55 -5.57 -28.44
C THR A 704 -10.25 -5.68 -26.94
N LEU A 705 -11.24 -5.96 -26.10
CA LEU A 705 -11.01 -6.21 -24.66
C LEU A 705 -10.28 -7.55 -24.44
N MET A 706 -10.61 -8.57 -25.24
CA MET A 706 -9.98 -9.88 -25.14
C MET A 706 -8.52 -9.89 -25.61
N MET A 707 -8.06 -8.88 -26.37
CA MET A 707 -6.63 -8.66 -26.62
C MET A 707 -5.90 -8.39 -25.31
N GLY A 708 -6.45 -7.51 -24.46
CA GLY A 708 -5.92 -7.23 -23.13
C GLY A 708 -5.91 -8.48 -22.25
N ARG A 709 -7.01 -9.25 -22.25
CA ARG A 709 -7.13 -10.45 -21.43
C ARG A 709 -6.17 -11.56 -21.91
N SER A 710 -5.99 -11.72 -23.21
CA SER A 710 -5.03 -12.69 -23.78
C SER A 710 -3.58 -12.35 -23.42
N ILE A 711 -3.23 -11.05 -23.37
CA ILE A 711 -1.90 -10.59 -22.91
C ILE A 711 -1.71 -10.87 -21.42
N GLU A 712 -2.62 -10.38 -20.56
CA GLU A 712 -2.58 -10.60 -19.10
C GLU A 712 -2.46 -12.08 -18.77
N CYS A 713 -3.40 -12.87 -19.29
CA CYS A 713 -3.51 -14.28 -18.95
C CYS A 713 -2.43 -15.13 -19.64
N CYS A 714 -1.72 -14.57 -20.63
CA CYS A 714 -0.84 -15.31 -21.53
C CYS A 714 -1.49 -16.63 -21.98
N ALA A 715 -2.70 -16.49 -22.52
CA ALA A 715 -3.61 -17.58 -22.87
C ALA A 715 -4.49 -17.17 -24.06
N PRO A 716 -4.83 -18.08 -24.99
CA PRO A 716 -5.86 -17.83 -25.99
C PRO A 716 -7.23 -17.63 -25.32
N VAL A 717 -8.00 -16.69 -25.86
CA VAL A 717 -9.39 -16.42 -25.49
C VAL A 717 -10.29 -16.79 -26.66
N VAL A 718 -11.20 -17.72 -26.43
CA VAL A 718 -12.19 -18.20 -27.39
C VAL A 718 -13.51 -17.48 -27.12
N ILE A 719 -14.10 -16.83 -28.12
CA ILE A 719 -15.42 -16.17 -28.02
C ILE A 719 -16.44 -17.06 -28.73
N SER A 720 -17.56 -17.35 -28.06
CA SER A 720 -18.63 -18.21 -28.59
C SER A 720 -20.01 -17.76 -28.10
N ALA A 721 -21.04 -18.00 -28.90
CA ALA A 721 -22.43 -17.66 -28.61
C ALA A 721 -23.35 -18.88 -28.75
N ARG A 722 -24.14 -19.18 -27.72
CA ARG A 722 -24.95 -20.38 -27.61
C ARG A 722 -26.09 -20.43 -28.63
N GLU A 723 -26.74 -19.28 -28.87
CA GLU A 723 -27.75 -19.12 -29.94
C GLU A 723 -27.25 -19.54 -31.33
N SER A 724 -25.94 -19.43 -31.57
CA SER A 724 -25.32 -19.75 -32.87
C SER A 724 -24.76 -21.18 -32.99
N ASP A 725 -24.63 -21.90 -31.86
CA ASP A 725 -23.80 -23.11 -31.65
C ASP A 725 -22.42 -23.06 -32.35
N ARG A 726 -21.81 -21.87 -32.39
CA ARG A 726 -20.53 -21.60 -33.07
C ARG A 726 -19.51 -20.95 -32.14
N VAL A 727 -18.24 -21.24 -32.44
CA VAL A 727 -17.14 -20.37 -32.03
C VAL A 727 -17.14 -19.17 -32.98
N CYS A 728 -17.34 -17.98 -32.44
CA CYS A 728 -17.43 -16.75 -33.22
C CYS A 728 -16.03 -16.26 -33.59
N GLU A 729 -15.14 -16.18 -32.60
CA GLU A 729 -13.81 -15.60 -32.76
C GLU A 729 -12.77 -16.24 -31.85
N LEU A 730 -11.51 -16.02 -32.22
CA LEU A 730 -10.34 -16.38 -31.43
C LEU A 730 -9.43 -15.17 -31.28
N VAL A 731 -9.03 -14.87 -30.04
CA VAL A 731 -7.98 -13.91 -29.72
C VAL A 731 -6.80 -14.63 -29.06
N GLU A 732 -5.60 -14.46 -29.59
CA GLU A 732 -4.40 -15.16 -29.12
C GLU A 732 -3.14 -14.31 -29.30
N LEU A 733 -2.01 -14.78 -28.79
CA LEU A 733 -0.71 -14.10 -28.92
C LEU A 733 0.08 -14.65 -30.11
N SER A 734 0.68 -13.77 -30.91
CA SER A 734 1.41 -14.12 -32.14
C SER A 734 2.81 -13.48 -32.21
N GLY A 735 3.69 -14.10 -33.00
CA GLY A 735 5.06 -13.63 -33.25
C GLY A 735 5.98 -13.61 -32.02
N ASN A 736 7.27 -13.38 -32.25
CA ASN A 736 8.27 -13.37 -31.17
C ASN A 736 7.98 -12.32 -30.08
N TYR A 737 7.33 -11.22 -30.46
CA TYR A 737 6.93 -10.15 -29.55
C TYR A 737 5.61 -10.41 -28.80
N LYS A 738 4.89 -11.51 -29.05
CA LYS A 738 3.59 -11.83 -28.42
C LYS A 738 2.56 -10.71 -28.59
N ILE A 739 2.31 -10.33 -29.83
CA ILE A 739 1.31 -9.33 -30.20
C ILE A 739 -0.07 -10.01 -30.19
N PRO A 740 -1.10 -9.45 -29.53
CA PRO A 740 -2.45 -10.00 -29.59
C PRO A 740 -2.98 -9.91 -31.03
N VAL A 741 -3.68 -10.96 -31.47
CA VAL A 741 -4.30 -11.01 -32.79
C VAL A 741 -5.70 -11.59 -32.69
N ARG A 742 -6.63 -10.97 -33.41
CA ARG A 742 -7.98 -11.47 -33.66
C ARG A 742 -7.98 -12.31 -34.94
N ARG A 743 -8.53 -13.52 -34.87
CA ARG A 743 -8.85 -14.36 -36.02
C ARG A 743 -10.37 -14.61 -36.06
N ILE A 744 -11.00 -14.19 -37.15
CA ILE A 744 -12.37 -14.60 -37.50
C ILE A 744 -12.31 -16.05 -37.99
N LEU A 745 -13.32 -16.84 -37.63
CA LEU A 745 -13.41 -18.23 -38.01
C LEU A 745 -14.47 -18.41 -39.10
N GLU A 746 -14.03 -18.75 -40.30
CA GLU A 746 -14.94 -19.16 -41.38
C GLU A 746 -15.43 -20.61 -41.12
N PRO A 747 -16.63 -20.99 -41.59
CA PRO A 747 -17.15 -22.36 -41.44
C PRO A 747 -16.21 -23.43 -42.02
N PRO A 748 -16.18 -24.67 -41.47
CA PRO A 748 -17.22 -25.26 -40.64
C PRO A 748 -16.77 -25.60 -39.20
N TYR A 749 -17.28 -24.86 -38.22
CA TYR A 749 -17.44 -25.22 -36.80
C TYR A 749 -16.21 -25.57 -35.96
N GLU A 750 -15.01 -25.71 -36.53
CA GLU A 750 -13.78 -26.08 -35.80
C GLU A 750 -12.71 -24.98 -35.86
N ALA A 751 -12.25 -24.52 -34.69
CA ALA A 751 -11.16 -23.56 -34.60
C ALA A 751 -9.82 -24.26 -34.36
N VAL A 752 -8.75 -23.74 -34.97
CA VAL A 752 -7.36 -24.15 -34.70
C VAL A 752 -6.70 -23.07 -33.84
N VAL A 753 -6.43 -23.37 -32.57
CA VAL A 753 -5.85 -22.44 -31.58
C VAL A 753 -4.34 -22.66 -31.43
N ASP A 754 -3.53 -21.59 -31.40
CA ASP A 754 -2.11 -21.71 -31.06
C ASP A 754 -1.89 -21.60 -29.54
N VAL A 755 -1.49 -22.71 -28.93
CA VAL A 755 -1.17 -22.79 -27.50
C VAL A 755 0.33 -22.61 -27.20
N ARG A 756 1.14 -22.20 -28.18
CA ARG A 756 2.59 -21.92 -28.00
C ARG A 756 2.87 -20.92 -26.88
N TYR A 757 2.02 -19.90 -26.73
CA TYR A 757 2.16 -18.89 -25.69
C TYR A 757 1.21 -19.11 -24.50
N ALA A 758 0.39 -20.17 -24.51
CA ALA A 758 -0.52 -20.54 -23.42
C ALA A 758 0.27 -21.00 -22.18
N ARG A 759 0.82 -20.04 -21.45
CA ARG A 759 1.66 -20.22 -20.25
C ARG A 759 0.97 -19.73 -18.99
N GLY A 760 -0.18 -19.07 -19.10
CA GLY A 760 -1.02 -18.77 -17.96
C GLY A 760 -0.31 -17.93 -16.89
N LEU A 761 -0.62 -18.31 -15.66
CA LEU A 761 -0.04 -17.78 -14.44
C LEU A 761 1.49 -17.98 -14.37
N ASP A 762 2.11 -18.89 -15.11
CA ASP A 762 3.58 -18.95 -15.16
C ASP A 762 4.18 -17.74 -15.87
N HIS A 763 3.52 -17.17 -16.89
CA HIS A 763 4.02 -15.93 -17.49
C HIS A 763 3.64 -14.68 -16.70
N ALA A 764 2.37 -14.57 -16.29
CA ALA A 764 1.90 -13.45 -15.47
C ALA A 764 2.67 -13.35 -14.14
N PHE A 765 3.22 -14.47 -13.65
CA PHE A 765 4.01 -14.48 -12.43
C PHE A 765 5.54 -14.48 -12.66
N GLN A 766 6.02 -14.66 -13.89
CA GLN A 766 7.44 -14.43 -14.25
C GLN A 766 7.84 -12.96 -14.08
N ILE A 767 6.94 -12.02 -14.40
CA ILE A 767 7.20 -10.56 -14.26
C ILE A 767 7.37 -10.13 -12.79
N VAL A 768 6.85 -10.93 -11.84
CA VAL A 768 7.10 -10.78 -10.41
C VAL A 768 8.34 -11.60 -10.01
N THR A 769 8.32 -12.92 -10.22
CA THR A 769 9.32 -13.86 -9.69
C THR A 769 10.73 -13.74 -10.24
N LYS A 770 10.93 -13.16 -11.43
CA LYS A 770 12.28 -12.94 -11.96
C LYS A 770 13.16 -12.08 -11.01
N HIS A 771 12.51 -11.27 -10.18
CA HIS A 771 13.13 -10.36 -9.22
C HIS A 771 13.13 -10.92 -7.78
N LEU A 772 12.55 -12.11 -7.57
CA LEU A 772 12.39 -12.74 -6.27
C LEU A 772 13.29 -13.97 -6.09
N PRO A 773 13.92 -14.15 -4.91
CA PRO A 773 14.37 -15.46 -4.47
C PRO A 773 13.23 -16.49 -4.53
N ARG A 774 13.54 -17.76 -4.89
CA ARG A 774 12.52 -18.81 -5.15
C ARG A 774 11.50 -18.98 -4.00
N ASN A 775 11.95 -18.87 -2.75
CA ASN A 775 11.13 -18.96 -1.53
C ASN A 775 10.30 -17.69 -1.23
N MET A 776 10.60 -16.55 -1.85
CA MET A 776 9.72 -15.37 -1.87
C MET A 776 8.71 -15.47 -3.01
N GLY A 777 9.07 -16.09 -4.14
CA GLY A 777 8.15 -16.33 -5.25
C GLY A 777 6.85 -17.03 -4.84
N ALA A 778 6.92 -18.13 -4.08
CA ALA A 778 5.71 -18.81 -3.60
C ALA A 778 4.82 -17.88 -2.73
N ARG A 779 5.42 -17.16 -1.78
CA ARG A 779 4.69 -16.23 -0.90
C ARG A 779 4.04 -15.07 -1.67
N ALA A 780 4.75 -14.52 -2.65
CA ALA A 780 4.21 -13.50 -3.55
C ALA A 780 3.01 -14.03 -4.37
N LEU A 781 3.00 -15.32 -4.72
CA LEU A 781 1.87 -15.92 -5.43
C LEU A 781 0.66 -16.09 -4.51
N ASP A 782 0.88 -16.49 -3.27
CA ASP A 782 -0.19 -16.64 -2.29
C ASP A 782 -0.79 -15.28 -1.87
N ARG A 783 0.02 -14.23 -1.85
CA ARG A 783 -0.41 -12.82 -1.72
C ARG A 783 -1.21 -12.34 -2.94
N TYR A 784 -0.81 -12.70 -4.16
CA TYR A 784 -1.63 -12.40 -5.34
C TYR A 784 -2.94 -13.21 -5.35
N ARG A 785 -2.91 -14.48 -4.91
CA ARG A 785 -4.09 -15.34 -4.76
C ARG A 785 -5.10 -14.83 -3.74
N SER A 786 -4.68 -14.15 -2.67
CA SER A 786 -5.63 -13.65 -1.66
C SER A 786 -6.50 -12.52 -2.18
N LEU A 787 -6.01 -11.72 -3.14
CA LEU A 787 -6.78 -10.66 -3.82
C LEU A 787 -7.95 -11.21 -4.66
N ALA A 788 -7.91 -12.48 -5.06
CA ALA A 788 -9.04 -13.15 -5.72
C ALA A 788 -10.09 -13.68 -4.74
N ARG A 789 -9.85 -13.62 -3.42
CA ARG A 789 -10.75 -14.20 -2.39
C ARG A 789 -11.47 -13.16 -1.53
N SER A 790 -11.04 -11.91 -1.55
CA SER A 790 -11.38 -10.92 -0.52
C SER A 790 -12.84 -10.43 -0.49
N GLU A 791 -13.74 -10.93 -1.35
CA GLU A 791 -15.09 -10.37 -1.53
C GLU A 791 -16.23 -11.39 -1.69
N SER A 792 -15.96 -12.70 -1.58
CA SER A 792 -17.04 -13.70 -1.63
C SER A 792 -18.02 -13.63 -0.44
N SER A 793 -17.78 -12.75 0.53
CA SER A 793 -18.62 -12.49 1.71
C SER A 793 -19.59 -11.31 1.55
N THR A 794 -19.47 -10.46 0.53
CA THR A 794 -20.27 -9.22 0.38
C THR A 794 -21.28 -9.22 -0.76
N GLN A 795 -21.29 -10.23 -1.64
CA GLN A 795 -22.23 -10.30 -2.78
C GLN A 795 -23.40 -11.29 -2.63
N GLN A 796 -23.54 -12.02 -1.51
CA GLN A 796 -24.64 -12.98 -1.33
C GLN A 796 -26.04 -12.36 -1.04
N HIS A 797 -26.16 -11.02 -0.99
CA HIS A 797 -27.44 -10.33 -0.79
C HIS A 797 -27.77 -9.30 -1.88
N ARG A 798 -27.68 -9.73 -3.15
CA ARG A 798 -28.50 -9.17 -4.25
C ARG A 798 -29.05 -10.27 -5.14
N SER A 799 -30.18 -10.83 -4.74
CA SER A 799 -31.07 -11.55 -5.64
C SER A 799 -31.55 -10.57 -6.73
N PRO A 800 -31.49 -10.91 -8.02
CA PRO A 800 -32.25 -10.16 -9.02
C PRO A 800 -33.73 -10.58 -8.90
N THR A 801 -34.55 -9.68 -8.38
CA THR A 801 -36.00 -9.70 -8.60
C THR A 801 -36.31 -8.57 -9.58
N ASP A 802 -36.96 -8.97 -10.68
CA ASP A 802 -37.48 -8.20 -11.81
C ASP A 802 -36.45 -7.56 -12.77
#